data_AF-A0A952WWX4-F1
#
_entry.id   AF-A0A952WWX4-F1
#
_cell.length_a   1.000
_cell.length_b   1.000
_cell.length_c   1.000
_cell.angle_alpha   90.00
_cell.angle_beta   90.00
_cell.angle_gamma   90.00
#
_symmetry.space_group_name_H-M   'P 1'
#
loop_
_entity.id
_entity.type
_entity.pdbx_description
1 polymer ?
#
loop_
_entity_poly.entity_id
_entity_poly.type
_entity_poly.pdbx_seq_one_letter_code
_entity_poly.pdbx_strand_id
1 'polypeptide(L)'
;MGKPKPGLGTDAVCALESLEARMLLDSAPLPSVGELLNVNNTVVRFETSMGDIDIELFDNAAPVTVNNFLGYVRRGDYDRTFFHRLDDDFVVQGGLSRIAPSGTGFAEIPRHPPIVNEFNQSNLQGTIAMARVGGQVNSATSQFFFNLANNTFLDTVDQGFTVFGRIVGGTTGRSWMVLQDINNMMTSNQGSPYNELPVNTGFNAADGVQEDELLVIYDVEIIKPRNVAAFYTHRYYYPEGFASGTITEFVPIGNPGDTTVHFQAIARAETRQMQTAPTPDQSDTDPQFWFRDQVIRTGTVAPNTRGGFTVSRSANPANDLLQRDVPYALEVWSTGPLSVNLSHYDFGTATGEAFATQTATRWVLPDVRKGADIFDFVIWQNTSDTDVTVTVQFFFENSAPVMISRTTEAFRRGGLAIADIPSLPNGRMSAVVTSDQPLVAALTHFDNSGSKAGSTALGIRGDGSTLGVLAMGNTATGVIDSVSFVNTNTTGAIITLTFIFDDGSPEFSITPPALFLSARDRATFNLSTIPQLDGKTYSMRYSSGSTPIYAASSHEEFGDGLATPVATHAATNHDFAEGFMHATRAGVDLFERISVFNPNYAPFGVTATPAEVSFRLYYTDGFVLEINQVIAGGERFDLNLHANAQVLAQATGGRQFFSIEVVSDVPVVAMMRHIDNGLGFGNADPSGGFHTLGAQRGTVVALTELGGTMG
;
A
#
# COMPACT_ATOMS: atom_id res chain seq x y z
N MET A 1 46.75 -15.93 -57.33
CA MET A 1 47.24 -16.14 -55.95
C MET A 1 46.59 -15.11 -55.06
N GLY A 2 45.83 -15.55 -54.07
CA GLY A 2 45.07 -14.69 -53.16
C GLY A 2 43.87 -15.47 -52.64
N LYS A 3 44.00 -16.00 -51.43
CA LYS A 3 43.13 -17.00 -50.80
C LYS A 3 41.67 -16.50 -50.64
N PRO A 4 40.69 -17.43 -50.64
CA PRO A 4 39.30 -17.14 -50.29
C PRO A 4 39.21 -16.80 -48.79
N LYS A 5 38.28 -15.91 -48.41
CA LYS A 5 37.87 -15.68 -47.02
C LYS A 5 37.03 -16.86 -46.52
N PRO A 6 37.36 -17.47 -45.37
CA PRO A 6 36.38 -18.20 -44.59
C PRO A 6 36.31 -17.69 -43.14
N GLY A 7 35.11 -17.79 -42.55
CA GLY A 7 34.92 -17.78 -41.11
C GLY A 7 34.29 -16.50 -40.57
N LEU A 8 32.96 -16.44 -40.59
CA LEU A 8 32.21 -15.83 -39.50
C LEU A 8 32.54 -16.64 -38.25
N GLY A 9 33.35 -16.08 -37.36
CA GLY A 9 33.75 -16.70 -36.11
C GLY A 9 34.07 -15.61 -35.11
N THR A 10 33.38 -15.70 -33.96
CA THR A 10 33.62 -15.00 -32.69
C THR A 10 33.52 -13.47 -32.75
N ASP A 11 32.33 -12.93 -32.51
CA ASP A 11 32.10 -11.63 -31.83
C ASP A 11 30.61 -11.43 -31.47
N ALA A 12 29.93 -12.51 -31.04
CA ALA A 12 28.55 -12.47 -30.54
C ALA A 12 28.44 -12.90 -29.07
N VAL A 13 29.54 -12.82 -28.31
CA VAL A 13 29.58 -13.23 -26.90
C VAL A 13 29.89 -12.06 -25.95
N CYS A 14 30.08 -10.83 -26.44
CA CYS A 14 30.37 -9.67 -25.57
C CYS A 14 29.17 -8.73 -25.32
N ALA A 15 27.93 -9.16 -25.61
CA ALA A 15 26.74 -8.33 -25.37
C ALA A 15 25.56 -9.08 -24.72
N LEU A 16 25.77 -10.32 -24.24
CA LEU A 16 24.75 -11.08 -23.52
C LEU A 16 25.04 -11.28 -22.02
N GLU A 17 26.22 -10.98 -21.50
CA GLU A 17 26.53 -11.12 -20.06
C GLU A 17 26.10 -9.90 -19.20
N SER A 18 25.43 -8.90 -19.78
CA SER A 18 24.96 -7.70 -19.05
C SER A 18 23.44 -7.52 -19.02
N LEU A 19 22.66 -8.48 -19.57
CA LEU A 19 21.20 -8.39 -19.60
C LEU A 19 20.48 -9.36 -18.63
N GLU A 20 21.13 -10.38 -18.09
CA GLU A 20 20.50 -11.30 -17.13
C GLU A 20 20.48 -10.77 -15.68
N ALA A 21 21.29 -9.75 -15.35
CA ALA A 21 21.32 -9.15 -14.00
C ALA A 21 20.35 -7.97 -13.81
N ARG A 22 19.58 -7.57 -14.83
CA ARG A 22 18.66 -6.41 -14.75
C ARG A 22 17.20 -6.73 -15.10
N MET A 23 16.86 -8.01 -15.29
CA MET A 23 15.51 -8.39 -15.71
C MET A 23 14.57 -8.83 -14.57
N LEU A 24 14.99 -8.76 -13.30
CA LEU A 24 14.19 -9.03 -12.10
C LEU A 24 14.80 -8.28 -10.89
N LEU A 25 14.69 -6.95 -10.82
CA LEU A 25 14.57 -6.28 -9.51
C LEU A 25 13.07 -6.16 -9.19
N ASP A 26 12.44 -7.33 -9.14
CA ASP A 26 11.41 -7.56 -8.14
C ASP A 26 12.17 -7.75 -6.81
N SER A 27 11.58 -7.34 -5.69
CA SER A 27 12.11 -7.60 -4.35
C SER A 27 12.72 -9.00 -4.26
N ALA A 28 13.96 -9.15 -3.76
CA ALA A 28 14.61 -10.47 -3.78
C ALA A 28 13.70 -11.48 -3.07
N PRO A 29 13.50 -12.70 -3.59
CA PRO A 29 12.49 -13.58 -3.02
C PRO A 29 12.81 -13.85 -1.55
N LEU A 30 11.78 -13.92 -0.70
CA LEU A 30 11.92 -14.25 0.72
C LEU A 30 12.74 -15.54 0.88
N PRO A 31 13.57 -15.66 1.93
CA PRO A 31 14.31 -16.89 2.19
C PRO A 31 13.36 -18.01 2.62
N SER A 32 13.84 -19.25 2.55
CA SER A 32 13.07 -20.41 3.01
C SER A 32 13.11 -20.50 4.53
N VAL A 33 11.97 -20.83 5.15
CA VAL A 33 11.90 -21.09 6.61
C VAL A 33 12.86 -22.22 7.02
N GLY A 34 13.18 -23.14 6.11
CA GLY A 34 14.14 -24.22 6.34
C GLY A 34 15.60 -23.78 6.42
N GLU A 35 15.94 -22.55 6.03
CA GLU A 35 17.30 -21.99 6.11
C GLU A 35 17.62 -21.39 7.49
N LEU A 36 16.61 -21.29 8.38
CA LEU A 36 16.73 -20.76 9.75
C LEU A 36 17.24 -21.85 10.71
N LEU A 37 18.04 -21.49 11.74
CA LEU A 37 18.35 -22.43 12.84
C LEU A 37 17.11 -22.71 13.67
N ASN A 38 16.30 -21.67 13.88
CA ASN A 38 15.10 -21.75 14.66
C ASN A 38 14.00 -20.97 13.96
N VAL A 39 12.96 -21.70 13.53
CA VAL A 39 11.79 -21.14 12.85
C VAL A 39 11.00 -20.16 13.73
N ASN A 40 11.27 -20.08 15.04
CA ASN A 40 10.68 -19.10 15.95
C ASN A 40 11.47 -17.80 16.05
N ASN A 41 12.66 -17.69 15.45
CA ASN A 41 13.45 -16.47 15.49
C ASN A 41 12.89 -15.43 14.52
N THR A 42 13.01 -14.16 14.88
CA THR A 42 12.75 -13.00 13.99
C THR A 42 13.73 -13.03 12.82
N VAL A 43 13.27 -12.64 11.63
CA VAL A 43 14.15 -12.40 10.47
C VAL A 43 13.98 -10.97 10.02
N VAL A 44 15.12 -10.31 9.79
CA VAL A 44 15.22 -8.92 9.32
C VAL A 44 15.96 -8.92 7.99
N ARG A 45 15.52 -8.09 7.05
CA ARG A 45 16.18 -7.84 5.78
C ARG A 45 16.85 -6.47 5.81
N PHE A 46 18.10 -6.40 5.39
CA PHE A 46 18.73 -5.14 4.97
C PHE A 46 18.62 -5.04 3.46
N GLU A 47 17.94 -4.03 2.97
CA GLU A 47 17.93 -3.69 1.54
C GLU A 47 19.07 -2.70 1.30
N THR A 48 20.02 -3.07 0.43
CA THR A 48 21.25 -2.28 0.22
C THR A 48 21.48 -2.01 -1.25
N SER A 49 22.32 -1.03 -1.56
CA SER A 49 22.74 -0.75 -2.94
C SER A 49 23.50 -1.90 -3.62
N MET A 50 23.89 -2.94 -2.87
CA MET A 50 24.52 -4.17 -3.38
C MET A 50 23.59 -5.41 -3.35
N GLY A 51 22.34 -5.24 -2.91
CA GLY A 51 21.35 -6.31 -2.77
C GLY A 51 20.97 -6.62 -1.32
N ASP A 52 20.09 -7.61 -1.16
CA ASP A 52 19.45 -7.91 0.12
C ASP A 52 20.27 -8.83 1.04
N ILE A 53 20.38 -8.46 2.31
CA ILE A 53 21.01 -9.27 3.37
C ILE A 53 19.95 -9.66 4.40
N ASP A 54 19.50 -10.91 4.36
CA ASP A 54 18.56 -11.48 5.32
C ASP A 54 19.31 -12.01 6.54
N ILE A 55 18.90 -11.60 7.74
CA ILE A 55 19.46 -12.04 9.01
C ILE A 55 18.42 -12.71 9.91
N GLU A 56 18.77 -13.86 10.45
CA GLU A 56 18.06 -14.51 11.54
C GLU A 56 18.59 -13.97 12.88
N LEU A 57 17.71 -13.39 13.69
CA LEU A 57 18.04 -12.84 15.01
C LEU A 57 18.02 -13.91 16.10
N PHE A 58 18.96 -13.85 17.03
CA PHE A 58 19.05 -14.76 18.16
C PHE A 58 18.18 -14.28 19.33
N ASP A 59 16.87 -14.23 19.11
CA ASP A 59 15.85 -13.65 20.00
C ASP A 59 15.94 -14.13 21.47
N ASN A 60 16.39 -15.36 21.70
CA ASN A 60 16.53 -15.94 23.04
C ASN A 60 17.97 -15.87 23.58
N ALA A 61 18.99 -15.79 22.72
CA ALA A 61 20.39 -15.80 23.17
C ALA A 61 20.91 -14.40 23.52
N ALA A 62 20.38 -13.36 22.87
CA ALA A 62 20.73 -11.96 23.10
C ALA A 62 19.47 -11.06 23.10
N PRO A 63 18.48 -11.30 23.99
CA PRO A 63 17.18 -10.63 23.95
C PRO A 63 17.26 -9.10 24.15
N VAL A 64 18.17 -8.59 25.00
CA VAL A 64 18.31 -7.13 25.21
C VAL A 64 18.85 -6.48 23.94
N THR A 65 19.83 -7.12 23.32
CA THR A 65 20.48 -6.66 22.09
C THR A 65 19.54 -6.70 20.89
N VAL A 66 18.83 -7.81 20.73
CA VAL A 66 17.80 -7.95 19.69
C VAL A 66 16.71 -6.89 19.86
N ASN A 67 16.22 -6.66 21.09
CA ASN A 67 15.20 -5.64 21.33
C ASN A 67 15.71 -4.22 21.02
N ASN A 68 16.97 -3.93 21.34
CA ASN A 68 17.62 -2.68 20.99
C ASN A 68 17.69 -2.50 19.46
N PHE A 69 18.26 -3.49 18.75
CA PHE A 69 18.37 -3.48 17.29
C PHE A 69 17.00 -3.34 16.61
N LEU A 70 16.01 -4.14 17.03
CA LEU A 70 14.64 -4.05 16.51
C LEU A 70 13.97 -2.71 16.85
N GLY A 71 14.37 -2.03 17.92
CA GLY A 71 13.93 -0.67 18.22
C GLY A 71 14.37 0.31 17.14
N TYR A 72 15.64 0.25 16.73
CA TYR A 72 16.19 1.07 15.64
C TYR A 72 15.52 0.75 14.30
N VAL A 73 15.30 -0.53 14.02
CA VAL A 73 14.56 -1.01 12.83
C VAL A 73 13.14 -0.44 12.79
N ARG A 74 12.35 -0.58 13.87
CA ARG A 74 10.94 -0.14 13.88
C ARG A 74 10.76 1.38 13.78
N ARG A 75 11.80 2.14 14.13
CA ARG A 75 11.85 3.61 14.04
C ARG A 75 12.39 4.12 12.71
N GLY A 76 12.86 3.23 11.83
CA GLY A 76 13.52 3.64 10.60
C GLY A 76 14.80 4.42 10.86
N ASP A 77 15.58 4.03 11.87
CA ASP A 77 16.83 4.74 12.21
C ASP A 77 17.99 4.31 11.28
N TYR A 78 17.96 3.09 10.73
CA TYR A 78 19.01 2.52 9.85
C TYR A 78 18.80 2.83 8.36
N ASP A 79 17.60 3.20 8.02
CA ASP A 79 17.14 3.85 6.81
C ASP A 79 18.09 4.90 6.21
N ARG A 80 18.51 4.67 4.96
CA ARG A 80 19.47 5.50 4.21
C ARG A 80 20.74 5.82 5.00
N THR A 81 21.12 4.93 5.93
CA THR A 81 22.47 4.92 6.48
C THR A 81 23.40 4.22 5.51
N PHE A 82 24.70 4.23 5.80
CA PHE A 82 25.68 3.51 5.03
C PHE A 82 26.60 2.71 5.95
N PHE A 83 27.25 1.70 5.39
CA PHE A 83 28.36 1.03 6.08
C PHE A 83 29.55 1.99 6.09
N HIS A 84 29.99 2.40 7.26
CA HIS A 84 30.98 3.47 7.42
C HIS A 84 32.41 2.94 7.51
N ARG A 85 32.57 1.62 7.66
CA ARG A 85 33.86 0.95 7.78
C ARG A 85 33.79 -0.46 7.18
N LEU A 86 34.75 -0.76 6.31
CA LEU A 86 35.04 -2.10 5.79
C LEU A 86 36.51 -2.42 6.05
N ASP A 87 36.75 -3.43 6.86
CA ASP A 87 38.08 -4.00 7.11
C ASP A 87 38.10 -5.39 6.50
N ASP A 88 38.90 -5.53 5.44
CA ASP A 88 38.97 -6.72 4.59
C ASP A 88 39.32 -7.97 5.41
N ASP A 89 38.62 -9.07 5.14
CA ASP A 89 38.73 -10.33 5.88
C ASP A 89 38.53 -10.17 7.41
N PHE A 90 37.86 -9.10 7.85
CA PHE A 90 37.51 -8.87 9.25
C PHE A 90 36.03 -8.58 9.41
N VAL A 91 35.59 -7.33 9.16
CA VAL A 91 34.22 -6.88 9.41
C VAL A 91 33.78 -5.78 8.45
N VAL A 92 32.48 -5.73 8.18
CA VAL A 92 31.82 -4.53 7.63
C VAL A 92 30.85 -3.97 8.67
N GLN A 93 30.97 -2.68 8.96
CA GLN A 93 30.33 -2.02 10.11
C GLN A 93 29.41 -0.88 9.68
N GLY A 94 28.21 -0.83 10.27
CA GLY A 94 27.13 0.09 9.95
C GLY A 94 26.47 0.69 11.20
N GLY A 95 25.36 1.41 11.00
CA GLY A 95 24.54 1.94 12.09
C GLY A 95 25.12 3.17 12.81
N LEU A 96 25.98 3.94 12.15
CA LEU A 96 26.57 5.18 12.71
C LEU A 96 25.95 6.44 12.10
N SER A 97 25.94 6.54 10.78
CA SER A 97 25.66 7.80 10.07
C SER A 97 24.90 7.58 8.77
N ARG A 98 24.29 8.68 8.31
CA ARG A 98 23.71 8.89 6.98
C ARG A 98 24.32 10.12 6.33
N ILE A 99 24.05 10.34 5.05
CA ILE A 99 24.41 11.61 4.39
C ILE A 99 23.60 12.74 5.03
N ALA A 100 24.26 13.85 5.33
CA ALA A 100 23.61 14.99 5.94
C ALA A 100 22.54 15.58 5.00
N PRO A 101 21.44 16.17 5.53
CA PRO A 101 20.37 16.75 4.70
C PRO A 101 20.82 17.84 3.71
N SER A 102 21.99 18.44 3.94
CA SER A 102 22.67 19.35 3.01
C SER A 102 23.13 18.67 1.71
N GLY A 103 23.04 17.34 1.61
CA GLY A 103 23.55 16.53 0.49
C GLY A 103 25.07 16.34 0.52
N THR A 104 25.76 16.87 1.54
CA THR A 104 27.22 16.79 1.68
C THR A 104 27.61 16.58 3.13
N GLY A 105 28.56 15.67 3.39
CA GLY A 105 29.02 15.33 4.74
C GLY A 105 28.13 14.32 5.45
N PHE A 106 28.46 14.03 6.71
CA PHE A 106 27.84 12.97 7.51
C PHE A 106 27.02 13.52 8.66
N ALA A 107 25.86 12.91 8.89
CA ALA A 107 25.04 13.13 10.08
C ALA A 107 24.91 11.80 10.85
N GLU A 108 25.24 11.82 12.13
CA GLU A 108 25.03 10.64 12.98
C GLU A 108 23.54 10.36 13.16
N ILE A 109 23.18 9.08 13.27
CA ILE A 109 21.82 8.69 13.62
C ILE A 109 21.57 8.85 15.13
N PRO A 110 20.29 8.94 15.57
CA PRO A 110 19.96 9.02 16.99
C PRO A 110 20.62 7.89 17.79
N ARG A 111 21.10 8.20 19.00
CA ARG A 111 21.66 7.21 19.93
C ARG A 111 20.74 7.08 21.13
N HIS A 112 20.31 5.86 21.42
CA HIS A 112 19.56 5.53 22.62
C HIS A 112 20.51 5.08 23.74
N PRO A 113 20.02 4.98 24.99
CA PRO A 113 20.85 4.56 26.12
C PRO A 113 21.59 3.25 25.84
N PRO A 114 22.86 3.14 26.26
CA PRO A 114 23.65 1.95 25.99
C PRO A 114 23.08 0.73 26.72
N ILE A 115 23.27 -0.44 26.11
CA ILE A 115 22.75 -1.71 26.62
C ILE A 115 23.83 -2.56 27.32
N VAL A 116 23.37 -3.51 28.13
CA VAL A 116 24.24 -4.53 28.75
C VAL A 116 24.72 -5.52 27.69
N ASN A 117 26.00 -5.91 27.75
CA ASN A 117 26.60 -6.88 26.84
C ASN A 117 26.12 -8.32 27.13
N GLU A 118 25.72 -9.08 26.11
CA GLU A 118 25.18 -10.45 26.16
C GLU A 118 26.04 -11.45 25.34
N PHE A 119 27.37 -11.34 25.44
CA PHE A 119 28.36 -12.08 24.64
C PHE A 119 28.41 -13.59 24.97
N ASN A 120 27.48 -14.37 24.42
CA ASN A 120 27.40 -15.82 24.64
C ASN A 120 27.46 -16.64 23.34
N GLN A 121 27.63 -15.97 22.20
CA GLN A 121 27.70 -16.56 20.86
C GLN A 121 29.04 -16.16 20.22
N SER A 122 29.62 -17.06 19.43
CA SER A 122 30.95 -16.84 18.83
C SER A 122 30.86 -15.96 17.57
N ASN A 123 31.81 -15.04 17.41
CA ASN A 123 31.96 -14.14 16.26
C ASN A 123 32.49 -14.89 15.03
N LEU A 124 31.70 -15.83 14.52
CA LEU A 124 32.02 -16.61 13.32
C LEU A 124 31.65 -15.86 12.04
N GLN A 125 32.24 -16.27 10.93
CA GLN A 125 31.90 -15.75 9.61
C GLN A 125 30.38 -15.82 9.34
N GLY A 126 29.80 -14.75 8.82
CA GLY A 126 28.37 -14.62 8.53
C GLY A 126 27.50 -14.32 9.75
N THR A 127 28.08 -14.06 10.93
CA THR A 127 27.33 -13.55 12.10
C THR A 127 27.28 -12.03 12.13
N ILE A 128 26.27 -11.47 12.81
CA ILE A 128 26.15 -10.03 13.09
C ILE A 128 26.28 -9.78 14.60
N ALA A 129 27.05 -8.76 14.97
CA ALA A 129 27.33 -8.39 16.35
C ALA A 129 27.24 -6.87 16.60
N MET A 130 27.00 -6.48 17.85
CA MET A 130 26.97 -5.07 18.23
C MET A 130 28.37 -4.51 18.40
N ALA A 131 28.64 -3.34 17.81
CA ALA A 131 29.85 -2.59 18.08
C ALA A 131 29.77 -1.87 19.44
N ARG A 132 30.92 -1.71 20.09
CA ARG A 132 31.07 -0.99 21.36
C ARG A 132 32.42 -0.28 21.43
N VAL A 133 32.56 0.62 22.39
CA VAL A 133 33.81 1.31 22.67
C VAL A 133 34.77 0.35 23.38
N GLY A 134 36.02 0.28 22.90
CA GLY A 134 37.07 -0.54 23.52
C GLY A 134 37.24 -0.20 25.01
N GLY A 135 37.41 -1.23 25.85
CA GLY A 135 37.46 -1.07 27.31
C GLY A 135 36.15 -0.68 28.01
N GLN A 136 35.05 -0.43 27.29
CA GLN A 136 33.73 -0.10 27.86
C GLN A 136 32.70 -1.17 27.49
N VAL A 137 32.51 -2.13 28.38
CA VAL A 137 31.72 -3.36 28.13
C VAL A 137 30.27 -3.06 27.74
N ASN A 138 29.59 -2.17 28.48
CA ASN A 138 28.17 -1.87 28.32
C ASN A 138 27.96 -0.52 27.60
N SER A 139 28.60 -0.35 26.44
CA SER A 139 28.54 0.91 25.67
C SER A 139 27.89 0.77 24.29
N ALA A 140 27.38 -0.42 23.94
CA ALA A 140 26.73 -0.66 22.65
C ALA A 140 25.42 0.13 22.54
N THR A 141 25.19 0.78 21.39
CA THR A 141 23.98 1.56 21.10
C THR A 141 23.38 1.16 19.74
N SER A 142 23.70 1.85 18.65
CA SER A 142 23.12 1.66 17.32
C SER A 142 24.02 0.87 16.36
N GLN A 143 25.34 0.90 16.57
CA GLN A 143 26.29 0.36 15.60
C GLN A 143 26.37 -1.16 15.67
N PHE A 144 26.45 -1.79 14.50
CA PHE A 144 26.59 -3.23 14.32
C PHE A 144 27.66 -3.53 13.28
N PHE A 145 28.15 -4.77 13.26
CA PHE A 145 29.02 -5.26 12.20
C PHE A 145 28.70 -6.69 11.81
N PHE A 146 28.91 -7.00 10.53
CA PHE A 146 28.92 -8.36 10.01
C PHE A 146 30.34 -8.91 10.04
N ASN A 147 30.51 -10.13 10.53
CA ASN A 147 31.78 -10.84 10.49
C ASN A 147 32.03 -11.43 9.10
N LEU A 148 33.06 -10.94 8.40
CA LEU A 148 33.48 -11.42 7.07
C LEU A 148 34.46 -12.60 7.17
N ALA A 149 35.05 -12.82 8.34
CA ALA A 149 35.84 -14.00 8.68
C ALA A 149 35.52 -14.51 10.10
N ASN A 150 36.22 -15.57 10.53
CA ASN A 150 36.10 -16.08 11.90
C ASN A 150 36.92 -15.21 12.86
N ASN A 151 36.23 -14.41 13.67
CA ASN A 151 36.82 -13.41 14.57
C ASN A 151 36.70 -13.83 16.03
N THR A 152 37.00 -15.09 16.36
CA THR A 152 36.79 -15.67 17.71
C THR A 152 37.57 -14.97 18.83
N PHE A 153 38.56 -14.15 18.50
CA PHE A 153 39.23 -13.30 19.51
C PHE A 153 38.26 -12.26 20.11
N LEU A 154 37.26 -11.81 19.33
CA LEU A 154 36.19 -10.93 19.76
C LEU A 154 35.26 -11.58 20.80
N ASP A 155 35.35 -12.89 21.02
CA ASP A 155 34.53 -13.58 22.03
C ASP A 155 35.04 -13.32 23.46
N THR A 156 36.31 -12.91 23.60
CA THR A 156 36.97 -12.78 24.92
C THR A 156 37.60 -11.42 25.16
N VAL A 157 38.00 -10.69 24.12
CA VAL A 157 38.63 -9.38 24.27
C VAL A 157 37.67 -8.39 24.94
N ASP A 158 38.13 -7.69 25.98
CA ASP A 158 37.34 -6.72 26.73
C ASP A 158 35.95 -7.21 27.15
N GLN A 159 35.84 -8.49 27.56
CA GLN A 159 34.56 -9.13 27.88
C GLN A 159 33.62 -9.27 26.67
N GLY A 160 34.17 -9.56 25.49
CA GLY A 160 33.46 -10.03 24.32
C GLY A 160 32.64 -8.99 23.55
N PHE A 161 32.20 -9.35 22.34
CA PHE A 161 31.22 -8.62 21.54
C PHE A 161 29.95 -9.46 21.38
N THR A 162 28.78 -8.85 21.54
CA THR A 162 27.50 -9.57 21.50
C THR A 162 27.10 -9.88 20.06
N VAL A 163 27.28 -11.14 19.66
CA VAL A 163 26.65 -11.69 18.45
C VAL A 163 25.17 -11.92 18.73
N PHE A 164 24.32 -11.27 17.93
CA PHE A 164 22.86 -11.27 18.12
C PHE A 164 22.09 -11.82 16.91
N GLY A 165 22.78 -12.32 15.89
CA GLY A 165 22.16 -12.97 14.75
C GLY A 165 23.17 -13.51 13.76
N ARG A 166 22.66 -13.99 12.63
CA ARG A 166 23.46 -14.48 11.49
C ARG A 166 22.72 -14.29 10.18
N ILE A 167 23.44 -14.31 9.07
CA ILE A 167 22.83 -14.36 7.75
C ILE A 167 22.05 -15.66 7.53
N VAL A 168 20.90 -15.56 6.88
CA VAL A 168 20.06 -16.70 6.53
C VAL A 168 20.75 -17.55 5.45
N GLY A 169 20.69 -18.88 5.59
CA GLY A 169 21.41 -19.80 4.70
C GLY A 169 22.93 -19.90 4.96
N GLY A 170 23.46 -19.17 5.95
CA GLY A 170 24.89 -19.18 6.30
C GLY A 170 25.77 -18.78 5.12
N THR A 171 26.99 -19.34 5.06
CA THR A 171 27.98 -19.03 4.01
C THR A 171 27.69 -19.68 2.65
N THR A 172 26.52 -20.31 2.50
CA THR A 172 26.05 -20.88 1.23
C THR A 172 24.81 -20.16 0.68
N GLY A 173 24.23 -19.24 1.47
CA GLY A 173 23.02 -18.51 1.12
C GLY A 173 23.29 -17.25 0.29
N ARG A 174 22.21 -16.66 -0.24
CA ARG A 174 22.27 -15.45 -1.07
C ARG A 174 22.89 -14.25 -0.34
N SER A 175 22.56 -14.07 0.93
CA SER A 175 23.08 -12.95 1.73
C SER A 175 24.60 -13.04 1.95
N TRP A 176 25.19 -14.25 1.88
CA TRP A 176 26.64 -14.39 1.90
C TRP A 176 27.28 -13.88 0.61
N MET A 177 26.65 -14.12 -0.55
CA MET A 177 27.16 -13.62 -1.83
C MET A 177 27.23 -12.08 -1.82
N VAL A 178 26.18 -11.42 -1.31
CA VAL A 178 26.17 -9.95 -1.15
C VAL A 178 27.29 -9.48 -0.23
N LEU A 179 27.52 -10.14 0.91
CA LEU A 179 28.63 -9.80 1.81
C LEU A 179 30.01 -10.03 1.17
N GLN A 180 30.16 -11.03 0.30
CA GLN A 180 31.39 -11.25 -0.46
C GLN A 180 31.63 -10.13 -1.48
N ASP A 181 30.58 -9.68 -2.17
CA ASP A 181 30.68 -8.55 -3.10
C ASP A 181 31.04 -7.25 -2.36
N ILE A 182 30.47 -7.04 -1.17
CA ILE A 182 30.82 -5.93 -0.28
C ILE A 182 32.29 -6.01 0.15
N ASN A 183 32.80 -7.19 0.51
CA ASN A 183 34.21 -7.35 0.93
C ASN A 183 35.20 -6.97 -0.19
N ASN A 184 34.78 -7.01 -1.46
CA ASN A 184 35.60 -6.64 -2.61
C ASN A 184 35.53 -5.14 -2.97
N MET A 185 34.76 -4.33 -2.22
CA MET A 185 34.65 -2.90 -2.48
C MET A 185 35.96 -2.14 -2.19
N MET A 186 36.16 -1.02 -2.88
CA MET A 186 37.25 -0.11 -2.54
C MET A 186 36.94 0.62 -1.24
N THR A 187 37.97 0.97 -0.47
CA THR A 187 37.84 1.81 0.72
C THR A 187 38.52 3.16 0.54
N SER A 188 37.99 4.17 1.22
CA SER A 188 38.50 5.53 1.23
C SER A 188 38.72 6.04 2.65
N ASN A 189 39.75 6.85 2.85
CA ASN A 189 40.01 7.48 4.14
C ASN A 189 39.40 8.88 4.19
N GLN A 190 38.28 9.01 4.89
CA GLN A 190 37.57 10.27 5.13
C GLN A 190 37.75 10.78 6.56
N GLY A 191 38.81 10.33 7.24
CA GLY A 191 39.09 10.63 8.65
C GLY A 191 38.24 9.78 9.60
N SER A 192 38.75 9.52 10.81
CA SER A 192 38.03 8.72 11.81
C SER A 192 36.66 9.35 12.13
N PRO A 193 35.56 8.57 12.19
CA PRO A 193 35.46 7.11 12.12
C PRO A 193 35.27 6.49 10.71
N TYR A 194 35.50 7.26 9.64
CA TYR A 194 35.32 6.90 8.22
C TYR A 194 36.65 6.65 7.49
N ASN A 195 37.67 6.17 8.19
CA ASN A 195 39.01 5.97 7.60
C ASN A 195 39.12 4.74 6.68
N GLU A 196 38.10 3.90 6.68
CA GLU A 196 37.96 2.65 5.90
C GLU A 196 36.58 2.61 5.21
N LEU A 197 36.12 3.77 4.71
CA LEU A 197 34.77 3.93 4.15
C LEU A 197 34.63 3.15 2.83
N PRO A 198 33.73 2.15 2.72
CA PRO A 198 33.45 1.48 1.45
C PRO A 198 32.83 2.46 0.45
N VAL A 199 33.39 2.50 -0.76
CA VAL A 199 32.98 3.40 -1.84
C VAL A 199 32.88 2.66 -3.18
N ASN A 200 31.98 3.14 -4.03
CA ASN A 200 31.75 2.60 -5.37
C ASN A 200 32.92 2.89 -6.31
N THR A 201 33.00 2.11 -7.40
CA THR A 201 33.97 2.31 -8.48
C THR A 201 33.80 3.70 -9.10
N GLY A 202 34.89 4.49 -9.09
CA GLY A 202 34.88 5.85 -9.65
C GLY A 202 34.75 6.97 -8.62
N PHE A 203 34.66 6.65 -7.32
CA PHE A 203 34.65 7.64 -6.23
C PHE A 203 35.78 8.68 -6.36
N ASN A 204 35.42 9.96 -6.22
CA ASN A 204 36.36 11.08 -6.25
C ASN A 204 36.24 11.95 -5.00
N ALA A 205 37.17 11.77 -4.05
CA ALA A 205 37.20 12.54 -2.80
C ALA A 205 37.23 14.07 -2.99
N ALA A 206 37.66 14.57 -4.16
CA ALA A 206 37.70 16.01 -4.43
C ALA A 206 36.30 16.65 -4.56
N ASP A 207 35.29 15.86 -4.94
CA ASP A 207 33.92 16.34 -5.16
C ASP A 207 33.05 16.23 -3.89
N GLY A 208 33.65 15.76 -2.79
CA GLY A 208 32.96 15.42 -1.54
C GLY A 208 32.25 14.08 -1.64
N VAL A 209 31.94 13.48 -0.48
CA VAL A 209 31.23 12.19 -0.43
C VAL A 209 29.74 12.39 -0.72
N GLN A 210 29.25 11.72 -1.76
CA GLN A 210 27.83 11.70 -2.15
C GLN A 210 27.19 10.34 -1.88
N GLU A 211 25.85 10.30 -1.82
CA GLU A 211 25.11 9.10 -1.42
C GLU A 211 25.24 7.95 -2.43
N ASP A 212 25.22 8.26 -3.72
CA ASP A 212 25.35 7.30 -4.83
C ASP A 212 26.76 6.69 -4.96
N GLU A 213 27.73 7.25 -4.24
CA GLU A 213 29.08 6.71 -4.15
C GLU A 213 29.27 5.70 -3.01
N LEU A 214 28.25 5.51 -2.16
CA LEU A 214 28.35 4.71 -0.94
C LEU A 214 27.65 3.35 -1.04
N LEU A 215 28.04 2.46 -0.14
CA LEU A 215 27.26 1.28 0.20
C LEU A 215 26.12 1.68 1.16
N VAL A 216 24.97 2.00 0.58
CA VAL A 216 23.80 2.51 1.28
C VAL A 216 22.91 1.36 1.72
N ILE A 217 22.37 1.47 2.93
CA ILE A 217 21.27 0.67 3.45
C ILE A 217 20.00 1.48 3.19
N TYR A 218 19.20 1.09 2.20
CA TYR A 218 17.96 1.80 1.87
C TYR A 218 16.92 1.64 2.98
N ASP A 219 16.73 0.41 3.44
CA ASP A 219 15.77 0.06 4.48
C ASP A 219 16.27 -1.16 5.28
N VAL A 220 15.81 -1.28 6.52
CA VAL A 220 16.00 -2.46 7.36
C VAL A 220 14.67 -2.87 7.94
N GLU A 221 14.15 -4.03 7.54
CA GLU A 221 12.76 -4.37 7.81
C GLU A 221 12.58 -5.76 8.41
N ILE A 222 11.60 -5.88 9.30
CA ILE A 222 11.20 -7.19 9.83
C ILE A 222 10.38 -7.91 8.76
N ILE A 223 10.95 -8.95 8.16
CA ILE A 223 10.26 -9.77 7.14
C ILE A 223 9.63 -11.03 7.73
N LYS A 224 9.98 -11.38 8.98
CA LYS A 224 9.40 -12.51 9.73
C LYS A 224 9.28 -12.18 11.22
N PRO A 225 8.09 -12.30 11.82
CA PRO A 225 7.94 -12.07 13.26
C PRO A 225 8.52 -13.21 14.12
N ARG A 226 8.84 -12.86 15.37
CA ARG A 226 9.20 -13.80 16.44
C ARG A 226 8.07 -14.79 16.73
N ASN A 227 8.43 -16.03 17.03
CA ASN A 227 7.53 -17.14 17.40
C ASN A 227 6.49 -17.51 16.32
N VAL A 228 6.75 -17.18 15.06
CA VAL A 228 5.86 -17.50 13.94
C VAL A 228 6.66 -18.16 12.84
N ALA A 229 6.33 -19.38 12.46
CA ALA A 229 7.03 -20.12 11.41
C ALA A 229 6.59 -19.70 9.98
N ALA A 230 6.36 -18.41 9.75
CA ALA A 230 5.93 -17.85 8.48
C ALA A 230 6.43 -16.41 8.31
N PHE A 231 6.87 -16.08 7.10
CA PHE A 231 7.23 -14.71 6.69
C PHE A 231 5.98 -13.87 6.43
N TYR A 232 6.14 -12.55 6.39
CA TYR A 232 5.12 -11.66 5.83
C TYR A 232 5.11 -11.82 4.31
N THR A 233 4.13 -12.55 3.79
CA THR A 233 3.99 -12.84 2.35
C THR A 233 2.90 -12.03 1.68
N HIS A 234 2.11 -11.28 2.44
CA HIS A 234 1.02 -10.44 1.92
C HIS A 234 1.29 -8.99 2.29
N ARG A 235 1.19 -8.11 1.30
CA ARG A 235 1.38 -6.66 1.45
C ARG A 235 0.12 -5.93 0.96
N TYR A 236 -0.25 -4.92 1.71
CA TYR A 236 -1.42 -4.07 1.50
C TYR A 236 -0.92 -2.62 1.52
N TYR A 237 -1.33 -1.82 0.55
CA TYR A 237 -0.83 -0.45 0.35
C TYR A 237 -1.97 0.55 0.31
N TYR A 238 -1.77 1.70 0.96
CA TYR A 238 -2.70 2.82 0.92
C TYR A 238 -1.92 4.14 0.87
N PRO A 239 -1.91 4.86 -0.28
CA PRO A 239 -1.03 6.01 -0.49
C PRO A 239 -1.53 7.31 0.17
N GLU A 240 -2.54 7.23 1.03
CA GLU A 240 -3.26 8.35 1.65
C GLU A 240 -3.14 8.25 3.18
N GLY A 241 -3.03 9.41 3.84
CA GLY A 241 -2.83 9.50 5.28
C GLY A 241 -2.29 10.88 5.67
N PHE A 242 -2.93 11.50 6.66
CA PHE A 242 -2.47 12.75 7.25
C PHE A 242 -3.06 12.91 8.65
N ALA A 243 -2.21 12.92 9.68
CA ALA A 243 -2.66 13.08 11.06
C ALA A 243 -2.67 14.56 11.46
N SER A 244 -3.72 15.04 12.13
CA SER A 244 -3.78 16.40 12.66
C SER A 244 -4.70 16.48 13.89
N GLY A 245 -4.82 17.67 14.49
CA GLY A 245 -5.73 17.88 15.62
C GLY A 245 -7.21 17.69 15.31
N THR A 246 -7.59 17.69 14.02
CA THR A 246 -8.97 17.58 13.54
C THR A 246 -9.27 16.25 12.85
N ILE A 247 -8.26 15.42 12.62
CA ILE A 247 -8.39 14.18 11.85
C ILE A 247 -8.47 12.98 12.76
N THR A 248 -9.28 12.00 12.36
CA THR A 248 -9.35 10.68 13.00
C THR A 248 -9.18 9.61 11.94
N GLU A 249 -8.34 8.61 12.22
CA GLU A 249 -8.03 7.54 11.28
C GLU A 249 -8.06 6.17 11.96
N PHE A 250 -8.75 5.22 11.35
CA PHE A 250 -8.85 3.84 11.80
C PHE A 250 -8.48 2.88 10.68
N VAL A 251 -7.75 1.83 11.02
CA VAL A 251 -7.45 0.72 10.11
C VAL A 251 -8.19 -0.52 10.61
N PRO A 252 -9.43 -0.76 10.15
CA PRO A 252 -10.11 -2.03 10.38
C PRO A 252 -9.44 -3.17 9.60
N ILE A 253 -9.38 -4.36 10.21
CA ILE A 253 -8.74 -5.54 9.62
C ILE A 253 -9.65 -6.76 9.81
N GLY A 254 -10.00 -7.46 8.74
CA GLY A 254 -10.75 -8.71 8.78
C GLY A 254 -9.84 -9.92 8.50
N ASN A 255 -10.03 -11.01 9.26
CA ASN A 255 -9.42 -12.30 8.96
C ASN A 255 -10.53 -13.32 8.63
N PRO A 256 -10.82 -13.56 7.34
CA PRO A 256 -11.78 -14.58 6.90
C PRO A 256 -11.18 -16.00 6.92
N GLY A 257 -9.90 -16.14 7.28
CA GLY A 257 -9.19 -17.42 7.33
C GLY A 257 -9.46 -18.23 8.61
N ASP A 258 -9.00 -19.46 8.60
CA ASP A 258 -9.10 -20.44 9.68
C ASP A 258 -7.90 -20.46 10.63
N THR A 259 -6.88 -19.63 10.37
CA THR A 259 -5.65 -19.52 11.16
C THR A 259 -5.41 -18.10 11.64
N THR A 260 -4.73 -17.96 12.78
CA THR A 260 -4.32 -16.65 13.29
C THR A 260 -3.31 -16.03 12.34
N VAL A 261 -3.58 -14.81 11.89
CA VAL A 261 -2.67 -14.05 11.05
C VAL A 261 -1.92 -13.03 11.89
N HIS A 262 -0.60 -12.95 11.71
CA HIS A 262 0.25 -11.92 12.30
C HIS A 262 0.44 -10.79 11.30
N PHE A 263 0.42 -9.55 11.79
CA PHE A 263 0.63 -8.38 10.94
C PHE A 263 1.54 -7.33 11.58
N GLN A 264 2.12 -6.50 10.73
CA GLN A 264 2.67 -5.20 11.09
C GLN A 264 2.09 -4.12 10.16
N ALA A 265 1.84 -2.94 10.72
CA ALA A 265 1.48 -1.76 9.97
C ALA A 265 2.65 -0.77 9.99
N ILE A 266 3.00 -0.29 8.82
CA ILE A 266 4.14 0.60 8.57
C ILE A 266 3.59 1.89 7.98
N ALA A 267 4.03 3.03 8.51
CA ALA A 267 3.79 4.32 7.88
C ALA A 267 5.04 4.76 7.12
N ARG A 268 4.83 5.29 5.93
CA ARG A 268 5.85 5.78 5.01
C ARG A 268 5.65 7.28 4.79
N ALA A 269 6.52 8.12 5.35
CA ALA A 269 6.36 9.58 5.24
C ALA A 269 6.58 10.08 3.80
N GLU A 270 6.10 11.29 3.48
CA GLU A 270 6.32 11.94 2.18
C GLU A 270 7.73 12.55 2.05
N THR A 271 8.34 13.03 3.14
CA THR A 271 9.60 13.82 3.07
C THR A 271 10.73 13.24 3.91
N ARG A 272 11.98 13.55 3.52
CA ARG A 272 13.21 13.31 4.31
C ARG A 272 13.43 14.32 5.45
N GLN A 273 12.71 15.45 5.44
CA GLN A 273 13.16 16.62 6.18
C GLN A 273 12.79 16.55 7.66
N MET A 274 13.73 16.96 8.51
CA MET A 274 13.44 17.33 9.89
C MET A 274 12.36 18.42 9.88
N GLN A 275 11.23 18.16 10.51
CA GLN A 275 10.26 19.22 10.77
C GLN A 275 10.55 19.89 12.11
N THR A 276 10.50 21.22 12.16
CA THR A 276 10.70 21.98 13.39
C THR A 276 9.49 21.81 14.34
N ALA A 277 9.60 20.89 15.30
CA ALA A 277 8.76 20.70 16.51
C ALA A 277 7.22 20.72 16.35
N PRO A 278 6.49 19.62 16.62
CA PRO A 278 5.04 19.61 16.59
C PRO A 278 4.48 19.76 18.02
N THR A 279 4.40 20.98 18.56
CA THR A 279 3.34 21.47 19.49
C THR A 279 3.76 22.74 20.26
N PRO A 280 2.81 23.68 20.52
CA PRO A 280 3.00 24.70 21.53
C PRO A 280 2.83 24.09 22.93
N ASP A 281 3.95 23.92 23.65
CA ASP A 281 4.08 23.78 25.12
C ASP A 281 3.90 22.37 25.78
N GLN A 282 4.99 21.63 26.05
CA GLN A 282 5.67 21.52 27.37
C GLN A 282 6.66 20.35 27.47
N SER A 283 7.93 20.69 27.74
CA SER A 283 8.92 19.91 28.49
C SER A 283 9.50 18.61 27.91
N ASP A 284 9.23 18.26 26.65
CA ASP A 284 10.05 17.27 25.97
C ASP A 284 11.32 17.92 25.37
N THR A 285 12.48 17.42 25.77
CA THR A 285 13.79 17.85 25.24
C THR A 285 14.38 16.81 24.30
N ASP A 286 13.58 15.81 23.90
CA ASP A 286 13.95 14.85 22.87
C ASP A 286 13.23 15.19 21.56
N PRO A 287 13.88 15.93 20.67
CA PRO A 287 13.28 16.17 19.38
C PRO A 287 13.71 15.03 18.45
N GLN A 288 12.94 13.94 18.45
CA GLN A 288 13.18 12.84 17.53
C GLN A 288 12.68 13.22 16.13
N PHE A 289 13.53 13.97 15.42
CA PHE A 289 13.29 14.68 14.16
C PHE A 289 13.47 13.84 12.87
N TRP A 290 13.30 12.51 12.86
CA TRP A 290 13.66 11.70 11.66
C TRP A 290 12.76 10.50 11.36
N PHE A 291 11.47 10.49 11.70
CA PHE A 291 10.63 9.34 11.38
C PHE A 291 10.21 9.33 9.91
N ARG A 292 11.09 8.71 9.13
CA ARG A 292 10.99 8.46 7.69
C ARG A 292 10.01 7.32 7.43
N ASP A 293 10.21 6.19 8.13
CA ASP A 293 9.40 4.98 8.10
C ASP A 293 9.22 4.45 9.53
N GLN A 294 8.00 4.06 9.91
CA GLN A 294 7.74 3.61 11.27
C GLN A 294 6.78 2.43 11.30
N VAL A 295 7.15 1.37 12.01
CA VAL A 295 6.21 0.32 12.41
C VAL A 295 5.32 0.88 13.52
N ILE A 296 4.14 1.36 13.14
CA ILE A 296 3.18 1.98 14.06
C ILE A 296 2.37 0.94 14.84
N ARG A 297 2.23 -0.27 14.30
CA ARG A 297 1.49 -1.35 14.96
C ARG A 297 2.06 -2.71 14.59
N THR A 298 2.11 -3.61 15.57
CA THR A 298 2.19 -5.06 15.32
C THR A 298 1.04 -5.74 16.05
N GLY A 299 0.56 -6.86 15.53
CA GLY A 299 -0.57 -7.56 16.15
C GLY A 299 -0.93 -8.87 15.50
N THR A 300 -2.03 -9.43 15.97
CA THR A 300 -2.63 -10.65 15.44
C THR A 300 -4.11 -10.45 15.22
N VAL A 301 -4.67 -11.12 14.21
CA VAL A 301 -6.12 -11.24 14.03
C VAL A 301 -6.46 -12.73 14.06
N ALA A 302 -7.33 -13.12 15.01
CA ALA A 302 -7.73 -14.50 15.19
C ALA A 302 -8.57 -14.99 13.98
N PRO A 303 -8.70 -16.31 13.76
CA PRO A 303 -9.54 -16.86 12.70
C PRO A 303 -10.98 -16.34 12.77
N ASN A 304 -11.60 -16.06 11.62
CA ASN A 304 -13.00 -15.66 11.53
C ASN A 304 -13.37 -14.47 12.43
N THR A 305 -12.45 -13.52 12.61
CA THR A 305 -12.67 -12.35 13.47
C THR A 305 -12.32 -11.06 12.77
N ARG A 306 -12.87 -9.96 13.29
CA ARG A 306 -12.51 -8.60 12.92
C ARG A 306 -11.66 -7.96 14.02
N GLY A 307 -10.54 -7.37 13.62
CA GLY A 307 -9.66 -6.55 14.44
C GLY A 307 -9.48 -5.14 13.86
N GLY A 308 -8.37 -4.51 14.22
CA GLY A 308 -7.99 -3.20 13.73
C GLY A 308 -7.27 -2.36 14.79
N PHE A 309 -6.88 -1.14 14.40
CA PHE A 309 -6.25 -0.18 15.31
C PHE A 309 -6.56 1.25 14.90
N THR A 310 -6.46 2.17 15.85
CA THR A 310 -6.56 3.62 15.59
C THR A 310 -5.18 4.15 15.26
N VAL A 311 -5.06 4.90 14.16
CA VAL A 311 -3.82 5.55 13.75
C VAL A 311 -3.70 6.92 14.40
N SER A 312 -4.78 7.71 14.34
CA SER A 312 -4.86 9.05 14.91
C SER A 312 -6.28 9.32 15.43
N ARG A 313 -6.42 10.22 16.41
CA ARG A 313 -7.73 10.64 16.92
C ARG A 313 -7.81 12.14 17.16
N SER A 314 -8.86 12.74 16.61
CA SER A 314 -9.16 14.16 16.79
C SER A 314 -9.22 14.51 18.28
N ALA A 315 -8.62 15.64 18.65
CA ALA A 315 -8.55 16.13 20.02
C ALA A 315 -7.97 15.17 21.10
N ASN A 316 -7.32 14.05 20.73
CA ASN A 316 -6.68 13.14 21.69
C ASN A 316 -5.30 12.65 21.20
N PRO A 317 -4.25 13.51 21.30
CA PRO A 317 -2.91 13.20 20.82
C PRO A 317 -2.27 11.97 21.48
N ALA A 318 -2.75 11.53 22.64
CA ALA A 318 -2.22 10.33 23.31
C ALA A 318 -2.49 9.03 22.53
N ASN A 319 -3.39 9.05 21.54
CA ASN A 319 -3.66 7.89 20.67
C ASN A 319 -3.00 8.01 19.29
N ASP A 320 -2.32 9.12 19.00
CA ASP A 320 -1.68 9.30 17.71
C ASP A 320 -0.44 8.40 17.67
N LEU A 321 -0.45 7.44 16.74
CA LEU A 321 0.70 6.57 16.46
C LEU A 321 1.70 7.23 15.52
N LEU A 322 1.34 8.41 15.00
CA LEU A 322 2.06 9.14 13.97
C LEU A 322 2.26 10.59 14.35
N GLN A 323 3.27 11.19 13.72
CA GLN A 323 3.50 12.61 13.79
C GLN A 323 2.36 13.37 13.09
N ARG A 324 1.91 14.46 13.71
CA ARG A 324 0.95 15.38 13.11
C ARG A 324 1.59 16.22 12.01
N ASP A 325 0.77 16.61 11.05
CA ASP A 325 1.10 17.53 9.97
C ASP A 325 2.20 17.01 9.02
N VAL A 326 2.36 15.69 8.97
CA VAL A 326 3.23 14.98 8.03
C VAL A 326 2.36 14.06 7.17
N PRO A 327 2.31 14.25 5.83
CA PRO A 327 1.65 13.30 4.95
C PRO A 327 2.38 11.95 4.91
N TYR A 328 1.63 10.86 4.89
CA TYR A 328 2.19 9.51 4.88
C TYR A 328 1.33 8.55 4.05
N ALA A 329 1.93 7.44 3.63
CA ALA A 329 1.24 6.26 3.15
C ALA A 329 1.26 5.16 4.22
N LEU A 330 0.30 4.24 4.17
CA LEU A 330 0.24 3.08 5.06
C LEU A 330 0.49 1.80 4.29
N GLU A 331 1.27 0.93 4.90
CA GLU A 331 1.39 -0.46 4.51
C GLU A 331 0.92 -1.37 5.64
N VAL A 332 0.25 -2.47 5.29
CA VAL A 332 0.04 -3.59 6.21
C VAL A 332 0.69 -4.82 5.61
N TRP A 333 1.52 -5.48 6.40
CA TRP A 333 2.22 -6.69 6.01
C TRP A 333 1.76 -7.83 6.89
N SER A 334 1.52 -9.00 6.32
CA SER A 334 0.93 -10.11 7.08
C SER A 334 1.35 -11.50 6.60
N THR A 335 1.28 -12.45 7.53
CA THR A 335 1.68 -13.84 7.32
C THR A 335 0.64 -14.66 6.58
N GLY A 336 -0.56 -14.12 6.39
CA GLY A 336 -1.70 -14.75 5.73
C GLY A 336 -2.65 -13.68 5.19
N PRO A 337 -3.63 -14.05 4.35
CA PRO A 337 -4.53 -13.09 3.74
C PRO A 337 -5.42 -12.42 4.79
N LEU A 338 -5.53 -11.09 4.68
CA LEU A 338 -6.41 -10.21 5.42
C LEU A 338 -7.27 -9.37 4.46
N SER A 339 -8.34 -8.80 5.00
CA SER A 339 -8.99 -7.60 4.45
C SER A 339 -8.52 -6.40 5.26
N VAL A 340 -8.16 -5.31 4.60
CA VAL A 340 -7.68 -4.08 5.26
C VAL A 340 -8.31 -2.88 4.58
N ASN A 341 -8.90 -1.98 5.36
CA ASN A 341 -9.43 -0.70 4.88
C ASN A 341 -8.84 0.45 5.70
N LEU A 342 -8.93 1.68 5.19
CA LEU A 342 -8.77 2.89 5.98
C LEU A 342 -10.13 3.57 6.12
N SER A 343 -10.47 3.99 7.32
CA SER A 343 -11.55 4.95 7.59
C SER A 343 -10.90 6.26 8.03
N HIS A 344 -11.07 7.32 7.25
CA HIS A 344 -10.38 8.60 7.42
C HIS A 344 -11.42 9.74 7.52
N TYR A 345 -11.32 10.55 8.58
CA TYR A 345 -12.27 11.65 8.84
C TYR A 345 -11.55 12.98 8.81
N ASP A 346 -11.82 13.79 7.78
CA ASP A 346 -11.20 15.10 7.56
C ASP A 346 -12.17 16.09 6.90
N PHE A 347 -11.90 17.39 7.03
CA PHE A 347 -12.69 18.52 6.52
C PHE A 347 -14.18 18.53 6.94
N GLY A 348 -14.55 17.71 7.93
CA GLY A 348 -15.95 17.51 8.31
C GLY A 348 -16.69 16.54 7.39
N THR A 349 -15.99 15.56 6.84
CA THR A 349 -16.50 14.44 6.02
C THR A 349 -15.74 13.17 6.39
N ALA A 350 -16.21 11.99 5.97
CA ALA A 350 -15.40 10.77 6.01
C ALA A 350 -15.10 10.27 4.61
N THR A 351 -13.97 9.59 4.49
CA THR A 351 -13.56 8.81 3.33
C THR A 351 -13.14 7.42 3.80
N GLY A 352 -13.10 6.48 2.87
CA GLY A 352 -12.57 5.17 3.14
C GLY A 352 -12.47 4.33 1.88
N GLU A 353 -11.54 3.40 1.86
CA GLU A 353 -11.31 2.50 0.73
C GLU A 353 -10.48 1.29 1.21
N ALA A 354 -10.58 0.18 0.48
CA ALA A 354 -9.76 -1.00 0.72
C ALA A 354 -8.31 -0.74 0.29
N PHE A 355 -7.36 -1.39 0.97
CA PHE A 355 -5.95 -1.29 0.60
C PHE A 355 -5.70 -2.01 -0.73
N ALA A 356 -4.81 -1.46 -1.55
CA ALA A 356 -4.34 -2.11 -2.77
C ALA A 356 -3.46 -3.31 -2.41
N THR A 357 -3.68 -4.45 -3.08
CA THR A 357 -2.85 -5.67 -2.93
C THR A 357 -1.87 -5.87 -4.09
N GLN A 358 -1.92 -4.97 -5.09
CA GLN A 358 -1.11 -5.03 -6.30
C GLN A 358 -0.56 -3.65 -6.61
N THR A 359 0.70 -3.62 -7.04
CA THR A 359 1.40 -2.43 -7.54
C THR A 359 1.39 -2.44 -9.07
N ALA A 360 1.53 -1.27 -9.70
CA ALA A 360 1.65 -1.17 -11.15
C ALA A 360 2.43 0.10 -11.55
N THR A 361 3.02 0.08 -12.74
CA THR A 361 3.72 1.22 -13.33
C THR A 361 2.76 2.24 -13.98
N ARG A 362 1.47 1.91 -14.06
CA ARG A 362 0.44 2.73 -14.69
C ARG A 362 -0.88 2.65 -13.94
N TRP A 363 -1.40 3.83 -13.57
CA TRP A 363 -2.68 4.02 -12.88
C TRP A 363 -3.47 5.15 -13.52
N VAL A 364 -4.80 5.04 -13.54
CA VAL A 364 -5.69 6.07 -14.11
C VAL A 364 -6.74 6.49 -13.08
N LEU A 365 -6.91 7.80 -12.93
CA LEU A 365 -7.84 8.49 -12.03
C LEU A 365 -8.85 9.26 -12.90
N PRO A 366 -10.05 8.70 -13.16
CA PRO A 366 -10.97 9.28 -14.15
C PRO A 366 -11.63 10.61 -13.79
N ASP A 367 -11.74 10.96 -12.51
CA ASP A 367 -12.59 12.08 -12.06
C ASP A 367 -11.86 13.09 -11.15
N VAL A 368 -10.71 13.60 -11.60
CA VAL A 368 -9.99 14.67 -10.89
C VAL A 368 -10.70 16.00 -11.09
N ARG A 369 -10.79 16.83 -10.06
CA ARG A 369 -11.52 18.09 -10.05
C ARG A 369 -10.63 19.24 -9.55
N LYS A 370 -10.91 20.43 -10.06
CA LYS A 370 -10.29 21.68 -9.58
C LYS A 370 -11.33 22.79 -9.51
N GLY A 371 -11.37 23.50 -8.39
CA GLY A 371 -12.33 24.57 -8.14
C GLY A 371 -11.97 25.36 -6.90
N ALA A 372 -12.75 26.40 -6.57
CA ALA A 372 -12.48 27.27 -5.43
C ALA A 372 -12.56 26.54 -4.08
N ASP A 373 -13.51 25.62 -3.95
CA ASP A 373 -13.77 24.86 -2.72
C ASP A 373 -13.43 23.37 -2.88
N ILE A 374 -12.68 23.01 -3.93
CA ILE A 374 -12.32 21.63 -4.26
C ILE A 374 -10.87 21.37 -3.90
N PHE A 375 -10.65 20.37 -3.05
CA PHE A 375 -9.35 19.90 -2.61
C PHE A 375 -9.14 18.47 -3.11
N ASP A 376 -8.68 18.37 -4.36
CA ASP A 376 -8.24 17.10 -4.93
C ASP A 376 -6.75 16.91 -4.74
N PHE A 377 -6.39 15.67 -4.39
CA PHE A 377 -5.03 15.21 -4.29
C PHE A 377 -4.85 13.98 -5.16
N VAL A 378 -4.00 14.10 -6.18
CA VAL A 378 -3.48 12.93 -6.90
C VAL A 378 -2.25 12.45 -6.14
N ILE A 379 -2.36 11.29 -5.51
CA ILE A 379 -1.36 10.79 -4.55
C ILE A 379 -0.87 9.41 -4.97
N TRP A 380 0.37 9.11 -4.62
CA TRP A 380 0.98 7.82 -4.91
C TRP A 380 1.98 7.41 -3.85
N GLN A 381 2.30 6.14 -3.81
CA GLN A 381 3.34 5.57 -2.97
C GLN A 381 4.33 4.83 -3.86
N ASN A 382 5.59 5.26 -3.83
CA ASN A 382 6.68 4.45 -4.34
C ASN A 382 6.90 3.27 -3.40
N THR A 383 6.70 2.05 -3.90
CA THR A 383 6.84 0.81 -3.12
C THR A 383 8.17 0.12 -3.36
N SER A 384 9.10 0.77 -4.07
CA SER A 384 10.42 0.24 -4.39
C SER A 384 11.53 0.87 -3.55
N ASP A 385 12.68 0.21 -3.56
CA ASP A 385 13.94 0.58 -2.90
C ASP A 385 14.76 1.61 -3.70
N THR A 386 14.24 2.09 -4.83
CA THR A 386 14.90 3.09 -5.67
C THR A 386 14.04 4.34 -5.81
N ASP A 387 14.69 5.48 -6.06
CA ASP A 387 13.97 6.71 -6.38
C ASP A 387 13.31 6.55 -7.76
N VAL A 388 12.03 6.91 -7.88
CA VAL A 388 11.22 6.74 -9.09
C VAL A 388 10.85 8.07 -9.69
N THR A 389 10.78 8.14 -11.03
CA THR A 389 10.20 9.31 -11.69
C THR A 389 8.73 9.04 -11.97
N VAL A 390 7.85 9.79 -11.31
CA VAL A 390 6.40 9.72 -11.50
C VAL A 390 5.96 10.85 -12.42
N THR A 391 5.36 10.47 -13.54
CA THR A 391 4.79 11.38 -14.52
C THR A 391 3.26 11.29 -14.49
N VAL A 392 2.61 12.42 -14.19
CA VAL A 392 1.17 12.57 -14.19
C VAL A 392 0.73 13.34 -15.43
N GLN A 393 -0.06 12.69 -16.28
CA GLN A 393 -0.68 13.27 -17.47
C GLN A 393 -2.15 13.60 -17.22
N PHE A 394 -2.50 14.87 -17.29
CA PHE A 394 -3.87 15.34 -17.17
C PHE A 394 -4.57 15.42 -18.53
N PHE A 395 -5.72 14.79 -18.64
CA PHE A 395 -6.61 14.82 -19.80
C PHE A 395 -7.82 15.71 -19.53
N PHE A 396 -8.26 16.42 -20.56
CA PHE A 396 -9.37 17.36 -20.51
C PHE A 396 -10.32 17.09 -21.67
N GLU A 397 -11.56 17.55 -21.55
CA GLU A 397 -12.49 17.52 -22.68
C GLU A 397 -11.96 18.42 -23.81
N ASN A 398 -11.73 17.82 -24.97
CA ASN A 398 -11.36 18.52 -26.22
C ASN A 398 -10.11 19.43 -26.13
N SER A 399 -9.19 19.17 -25.20
CA SER A 399 -7.97 19.97 -25.03
C SER A 399 -6.71 19.09 -24.91
N ALA A 400 -5.55 19.67 -25.23
CA ALA A 400 -4.28 18.95 -25.14
C ALA A 400 -3.94 18.61 -23.69
N PRO A 401 -3.30 17.46 -23.43
CA PRO A 401 -2.96 17.04 -22.08
C PRO A 401 -1.83 17.88 -21.48
N VAL A 402 -1.83 18.01 -20.15
CA VAL A 402 -0.77 18.68 -19.36
C VAL A 402 0.03 17.62 -18.62
N MET A 403 1.37 17.71 -18.66
CA MET A 403 2.27 16.76 -18.02
C MET A 403 2.97 17.40 -16.82
N ILE A 404 3.03 16.67 -15.71
CA ILE A 404 3.82 17.05 -14.53
C ILE A 404 4.65 15.85 -14.13
N SER A 405 5.94 16.05 -13.85
CA SER A 405 6.81 14.98 -13.37
C SER A 405 7.41 15.35 -12.01
N ARG A 406 7.51 14.35 -11.14
CA ARG A 406 8.11 14.44 -9.81
C ARG A 406 8.99 13.22 -9.61
N THR A 407 10.16 13.42 -9.02
CA THR A 407 10.91 12.30 -8.45
C THR A 407 10.32 12.01 -7.08
N THR A 408 10.03 10.75 -6.81
CA THR A 408 9.58 10.26 -5.50
C THR A 408 10.56 9.22 -5.05
N GLU A 409 11.07 9.39 -3.86
CA GLU A 409 12.18 8.59 -3.38
C GLU A 409 11.75 7.19 -3.00
N ALA A 410 12.72 6.29 -2.84
CA ALA A 410 12.51 4.93 -2.35
C ALA A 410 11.59 4.91 -1.10
N PHE A 411 10.56 4.06 -1.13
CA PHE A 411 9.58 3.87 -0.06
C PHE A 411 8.84 5.14 0.41
N ARG A 412 8.70 6.17 -0.43
CA ARG A 412 7.97 7.39 -0.06
C ARG A 412 6.60 7.51 -0.69
N ARG A 413 5.72 8.18 0.06
CA ARG A 413 4.55 8.82 -0.52
C ARG A 413 4.99 10.02 -1.37
N GLY A 414 4.31 10.25 -2.48
CA GLY A 414 4.32 11.51 -3.20
C GLY A 414 2.90 11.96 -3.51
N GLY A 415 2.76 13.16 -4.05
CA GLY A 415 1.45 13.65 -4.45
C GLY A 415 1.47 15.02 -5.12
N LEU A 416 0.30 15.41 -5.58
CA LEU A 416 -0.01 16.70 -6.18
C LEU A 416 -1.31 17.22 -5.57
N ALA A 417 -1.24 18.34 -4.84
CA ALA A 417 -2.40 19.14 -4.53
C ALA A 417 -2.86 19.87 -5.80
N ILE A 418 -4.03 19.51 -6.34
CA ILE A 418 -4.48 19.97 -7.66
C ILE A 418 -4.78 21.48 -7.67
N ALA A 419 -5.25 22.01 -6.54
CA ALA A 419 -5.49 23.44 -6.36
C ALA A 419 -4.21 24.28 -6.61
N ASP A 420 -3.04 23.76 -6.22
CA ASP A 420 -1.76 24.48 -6.23
C ASP A 420 -1.07 24.51 -7.59
N ILE A 421 -1.62 23.83 -8.61
CA ILE A 421 -0.98 23.72 -9.92
C ILE A 421 -1.55 24.79 -10.86
N PRO A 422 -0.83 25.89 -11.17
CA PRO A 422 -1.40 27.00 -11.92
C PRO A 422 -1.70 26.67 -13.39
N SER A 423 -1.01 25.67 -13.96
CA SER A 423 -1.21 25.24 -15.34
C SER A 423 -2.49 24.43 -15.57
N LEU A 424 -3.16 23.98 -14.50
CA LEU A 424 -4.43 23.24 -14.61
C LEU A 424 -5.62 24.21 -14.54
N PRO A 425 -6.57 24.16 -15.49
CA PRO A 425 -7.79 24.96 -15.43
C PRO A 425 -8.75 24.44 -14.34
N ASN A 426 -9.67 25.30 -13.89
CA ASN A 426 -10.80 24.86 -13.08
C ASN A 426 -11.73 23.97 -13.91
N GLY A 427 -12.35 22.97 -13.29
CA GLY A 427 -13.24 22.00 -13.91
C GLY A 427 -12.85 20.56 -13.63
N ARG A 428 -13.47 19.63 -14.38
CA ARG A 428 -13.17 18.19 -14.33
C ARG A 428 -12.06 17.84 -15.32
N MET A 429 -11.19 16.95 -14.90
CA MET A 429 -10.10 16.38 -15.67
C MET A 429 -9.90 14.91 -15.28
N SER A 430 -8.96 14.24 -15.92
CA SER A 430 -8.56 12.88 -15.55
C SER A 430 -7.04 12.81 -15.49
N ALA A 431 -6.49 12.00 -14.61
CA ALA A 431 -5.05 11.85 -14.48
C ALA A 431 -4.60 10.43 -14.84
N VAL A 432 -3.52 10.32 -15.62
CA VAL A 432 -2.80 9.07 -15.85
C VAL A 432 -1.45 9.19 -15.16
N VAL A 433 -1.24 8.38 -14.13
CA VAL A 433 0.00 8.31 -13.35
C VAL A 433 0.84 7.18 -13.93
N THR A 434 2.08 7.50 -14.32
CA THR A 434 3.05 6.54 -14.87
C THR A 434 4.37 6.65 -14.15
N SER A 435 5.07 5.52 -14.01
CA SER A 435 6.40 5.45 -13.43
C SER A 435 7.21 4.34 -14.10
N ASP A 436 8.53 4.42 -13.95
CA ASP A 436 9.50 3.41 -14.32
C ASP A 436 9.51 2.18 -13.38
N GLN A 437 8.98 2.31 -12.16
CA GLN A 437 8.81 1.21 -11.22
C GLN A 437 7.35 1.07 -10.76
N PRO A 438 6.94 -0.11 -10.25
CA PRO A 438 5.62 -0.28 -9.68
C PRO A 438 5.37 0.64 -8.49
N LEU A 439 4.19 1.26 -8.46
CA LEU A 439 3.68 2.09 -7.38
C LEU A 439 2.19 1.80 -7.12
N VAL A 440 1.60 2.46 -6.12
CA VAL A 440 0.14 2.53 -5.93
C VAL A 440 -0.29 3.99 -6.00
N ALA A 441 -1.40 4.28 -6.68
CA ALA A 441 -1.94 5.63 -6.80
C ALA A 441 -3.42 5.71 -6.47
N ALA A 442 -3.85 6.82 -5.88
CA ALA A 442 -5.23 7.10 -5.51
C ALA A 442 -5.59 8.56 -5.82
N LEU A 443 -6.90 8.82 -5.84
CA LEU A 443 -7.47 10.16 -5.82
C LEU A 443 -8.19 10.35 -4.49
N THR A 444 -7.81 11.39 -3.77
CA THR A 444 -8.58 11.91 -2.64
C THR A 444 -9.27 13.19 -3.09
N HIS A 445 -10.56 13.30 -2.81
CA HIS A 445 -11.42 14.40 -3.21
C HIS A 445 -12.14 14.94 -1.99
N PHE A 446 -12.05 16.25 -1.75
CA PHE A 446 -12.95 16.95 -0.84
C PHE A 446 -13.60 18.13 -1.56
N ASP A 447 -14.92 18.22 -1.48
CA ASP A 447 -15.70 19.40 -1.82
C ASP A 447 -16.14 20.06 -0.51
N ASN A 448 -15.65 21.27 -0.25
CA ASN A 448 -15.97 22.03 0.96
C ASN A 448 -17.08 23.08 0.71
N SER A 449 -17.73 23.05 -0.46
CA SER A 449 -18.90 23.86 -0.76
C SER A 449 -20.18 23.21 -0.24
N GLY A 450 -21.23 24.02 -0.01
CA GLY A 450 -22.56 23.50 0.33
C GLY A 450 -22.59 22.53 1.52
N SER A 451 -23.07 21.30 1.28
CA SER A 451 -23.21 20.24 2.29
C SER A 451 -21.91 19.55 2.68
N LYS A 452 -20.80 19.88 2.00
CA LYS A 452 -19.53 19.16 2.01
C LYS A 452 -19.63 17.72 1.49
N ALA A 453 -18.57 17.21 0.89
CA ALA A 453 -18.46 15.82 0.47
C ALA A 453 -16.98 15.42 0.43
N GLY A 454 -16.66 14.18 0.78
CA GLY A 454 -15.30 13.65 0.74
C GLY A 454 -15.31 12.25 0.15
N SER A 455 -14.28 11.87 -0.62
CA SER A 455 -14.11 10.48 -1.05
C SER A 455 -12.64 10.16 -1.30
N THR A 456 -12.30 8.87 -1.26
CA THR A 456 -11.00 8.36 -1.70
C THR A 456 -11.25 7.14 -2.56
N ALA A 457 -10.54 7.04 -3.68
CA ALA A 457 -10.62 5.90 -4.57
C ALA A 457 -9.24 5.51 -5.07
N LEU A 458 -8.91 4.23 -4.99
CA LEU A 458 -7.75 3.69 -5.68
C LEU A 458 -7.90 3.90 -7.20
N GLY A 459 -6.79 4.17 -7.88
CA GLY A 459 -6.80 4.28 -9.33
C GLY A 459 -7.05 2.93 -10.03
N ILE A 460 -7.30 3.00 -11.33
CA ILE A 460 -7.43 1.80 -12.17
C ILE A 460 -6.06 1.47 -12.74
N ARG A 461 -5.53 0.30 -12.38
CA ARG A 461 -4.23 -0.20 -12.85
C ARG A 461 -4.25 -0.70 -14.29
N GLY A 462 -3.11 -0.60 -14.98
CA GLY A 462 -2.89 -1.23 -16.29
C GLY A 462 -3.51 -0.48 -17.47
N ASP A 463 -3.93 -1.21 -18.50
CA ASP A 463 -4.27 -0.67 -19.83
C ASP A 463 -5.76 -0.38 -20.08
N GLY A 464 -6.58 -0.49 -19.03
CA GLY A 464 -8.03 -0.32 -19.12
C GLY A 464 -8.73 -1.60 -19.54
N SER A 465 -10.04 -1.52 -19.78
CA SER A 465 -10.88 -2.66 -20.15
C SER A 465 -11.90 -2.27 -21.21
N THR A 466 -12.31 -3.23 -22.04
CA THR A 466 -13.42 -3.04 -22.98
C THR A 466 -14.79 -3.29 -22.34
N LEU A 467 -14.80 -3.76 -21.10
CA LEU A 467 -15.99 -4.15 -20.34
C LEU A 467 -15.80 -3.82 -18.86
N GLY A 468 -16.83 -3.26 -18.23
CA GLY A 468 -16.83 -3.06 -16.79
C GLY A 468 -18.23 -3.01 -16.20
N VAL A 469 -18.31 -3.25 -14.90
CA VAL A 469 -19.54 -3.31 -14.11
C VAL A 469 -19.43 -2.42 -12.87
N LEU A 470 -20.42 -1.55 -12.69
CA LEU A 470 -20.73 -0.89 -11.44
C LEU A 470 -21.90 -1.67 -10.83
N ALA A 471 -21.66 -2.42 -9.76
CA ALA A 471 -22.71 -3.24 -9.14
C ALA A 471 -23.77 -2.40 -8.39
N MET A 472 -23.44 -1.16 -8.08
CA MET A 472 -24.22 -0.28 -7.21
C MET A 472 -24.29 1.15 -7.74
N GLY A 473 -25.45 1.52 -8.26
CA GLY A 473 -25.83 2.90 -8.57
C GLY A 473 -27.23 3.20 -8.03
N ASN A 474 -27.50 4.48 -7.76
CA ASN A 474 -28.77 4.94 -7.19
C ASN A 474 -29.05 6.38 -7.64
N THR A 475 -30.29 6.65 -8.01
CA THR A 475 -30.75 7.97 -8.47
C THR A 475 -32.02 8.39 -7.71
N ALA A 476 -32.12 8.01 -6.44
CA ALA A 476 -33.11 8.53 -5.51
C ALA A 476 -33.07 10.06 -5.42
N THR A 477 -34.18 10.67 -4.97
CA THR A 477 -34.30 12.12 -4.88
C THR A 477 -33.18 12.73 -4.02
N GLY A 478 -32.44 13.69 -4.59
CA GLY A 478 -31.34 14.38 -3.92
C GLY A 478 -29.97 13.69 -4.08
N VAL A 479 -29.92 12.56 -4.79
CA VAL A 479 -28.67 11.86 -5.12
C VAL A 479 -28.08 12.41 -6.42
N ILE A 480 -26.78 12.64 -6.43
CA ILE A 480 -26.01 12.92 -7.65
C ILE A 480 -25.17 11.68 -7.93
N ASP A 481 -25.39 11.05 -9.08
CA ASP A 481 -24.62 9.89 -9.50
C ASP A 481 -24.04 10.18 -10.88
N SER A 482 -22.74 9.94 -11.05
CA SER A 482 -22.02 10.25 -12.28
C SER A 482 -20.99 9.19 -12.58
N VAL A 483 -20.76 8.93 -13.87
CA VAL A 483 -19.66 8.07 -14.34
C VAL A 483 -18.73 8.87 -15.24
N SER A 484 -17.44 8.81 -14.93
CA SER A 484 -16.38 9.45 -15.70
C SER A 484 -15.59 8.40 -16.47
N PHE A 485 -15.45 8.61 -17.77
CA PHE A 485 -14.68 7.76 -18.69
C PHE A 485 -13.42 8.45 -19.18
N VAL A 486 -12.36 7.67 -19.40
CA VAL A 486 -11.09 8.13 -19.99
C VAL A 486 -10.68 7.20 -21.12
N ASN A 487 -10.38 7.77 -22.28
CA ASN A 487 -9.78 7.06 -23.40
C ASN A 487 -8.36 7.55 -23.63
N THR A 488 -7.37 6.78 -23.19
CA THR A 488 -5.95 7.11 -23.38
C THR A 488 -5.41 6.71 -24.75
N ASN A 489 -6.21 6.03 -25.56
CA ASN A 489 -5.78 5.46 -26.84
C ASN A 489 -5.72 6.54 -27.94
N THR A 490 -5.09 6.17 -29.06
CA THR A 490 -5.02 6.99 -30.28
C THR A 490 -6.26 6.86 -31.17
N THR A 491 -7.17 5.94 -30.85
CA THR A 491 -8.46 5.73 -31.52
C THR A 491 -9.61 6.05 -30.59
N GLY A 492 -10.73 6.53 -31.15
CA GLY A 492 -11.96 6.75 -30.37
C GLY A 492 -12.54 5.43 -29.82
N ALA A 493 -13.38 5.56 -28.79
CA ALA A 493 -14.14 4.49 -28.19
C ALA A 493 -15.64 4.77 -28.35
N ILE A 494 -16.39 3.72 -28.64
CA ILE A 494 -17.84 3.78 -28.77
C ILE A 494 -18.42 3.08 -27.55
N ILE A 495 -19.06 3.83 -26.65
CA ILE A 495 -19.52 3.32 -25.37
C ILE A 495 -20.99 2.92 -25.47
N THR A 496 -21.32 1.75 -24.95
CA THR A 496 -22.70 1.32 -24.67
C THR A 496 -22.84 1.18 -23.17
N LEU A 497 -23.85 1.83 -22.58
CA LEU A 497 -24.22 1.66 -21.18
C LEU A 497 -25.49 0.81 -21.10
N THR A 498 -25.49 -0.22 -20.26
CA THR A 498 -26.67 -1.03 -19.95
C THR A 498 -26.94 -0.97 -18.46
N PHE A 499 -28.17 -0.65 -18.08
CA PHE A 499 -28.64 -0.54 -16.72
C PHE A 499 -29.59 -1.69 -16.40
N ILE A 500 -29.33 -2.37 -15.29
CA ILE A 500 -30.09 -3.52 -14.78
C ILE A 500 -30.69 -3.13 -13.43
N PHE A 501 -31.96 -3.46 -13.21
CA PHE A 501 -32.73 -3.03 -12.03
C PHE A 501 -33.17 -4.24 -11.21
N ASP A 502 -33.29 -4.05 -9.90
CA ASP A 502 -33.78 -5.06 -8.95
C ASP A 502 -35.31 -5.02 -8.76
N ASP A 503 -35.99 -4.00 -9.31
CA ASP A 503 -37.44 -3.82 -9.24
C ASP A 503 -38.24 -4.59 -10.32
N GLY A 504 -37.55 -5.39 -11.13
CA GLY A 504 -38.13 -6.13 -12.26
C GLY A 504 -38.40 -5.27 -13.51
N SER A 505 -37.97 -4.00 -13.52
CA SER A 505 -37.99 -3.16 -14.72
C SER A 505 -37.11 -3.78 -15.83
N PRO A 506 -37.49 -3.61 -17.10
CA PRO A 506 -36.65 -4.05 -18.21
C PRO A 506 -35.31 -3.31 -18.23
N GLU A 507 -34.26 -3.97 -18.74
CA GLU A 507 -32.97 -3.34 -18.97
C GLU A 507 -33.12 -2.06 -19.82
N PHE A 508 -32.39 -1.03 -19.45
CA PHE A 508 -32.31 0.22 -20.20
C PHE A 508 -30.90 0.37 -20.77
N SER A 509 -30.77 0.71 -22.05
CA SER A 509 -29.46 0.89 -22.68
C SER A 509 -29.34 2.23 -23.40
N ILE A 510 -28.18 2.86 -23.25
CA ILE A 510 -27.75 4.02 -24.03
C ILE A 510 -26.72 3.52 -25.03
N THR A 511 -27.02 3.66 -26.32
CA THR A 511 -26.26 3.08 -27.42
C THR A 511 -25.68 4.15 -28.36
N PRO A 512 -24.71 3.79 -29.21
CA PRO A 512 -24.10 4.71 -30.18
C PRO A 512 -25.12 5.26 -31.19
N PRO A 513 -24.95 6.49 -31.71
CA PRO A 513 -23.79 7.36 -31.54
C PRO A 513 -23.86 8.29 -30.31
N ALA A 514 -24.81 8.08 -29.40
CA ALA A 514 -25.03 8.99 -28.27
C ALA A 514 -23.84 9.08 -27.29
N LEU A 515 -22.91 8.12 -27.36
CA LEU A 515 -21.75 8.00 -26.47
C LEU A 515 -20.48 7.67 -27.27
N PHE A 516 -19.95 8.65 -28.00
CA PHE A 516 -18.64 8.57 -28.63
C PHE A 516 -17.61 9.31 -27.78
N LEU A 517 -16.54 8.62 -27.37
CA LEU A 517 -15.42 9.18 -26.63
C LEU A 517 -14.21 9.26 -27.56
N SER A 518 -13.75 10.48 -27.86
CA SER A 518 -12.63 10.70 -28.78
C SER A 518 -11.33 10.06 -28.29
N ALA A 519 -10.35 9.94 -29.18
CA ALA A 519 -8.99 9.54 -28.81
C ALA A 519 -8.38 10.57 -27.85
N ARG A 520 -7.68 10.11 -26.81
CA ARG A 520 -7.01 10.97 -25.81
C ARG A 520 -7.96 11.98 -25.17
N ASP A 521 -9.15 11.51 -24.79
CA ASP A 521 -10.22 12.36 -24.29
C ASP A 521 -10.87 11.75 -23.04
N ARG A 522 -11.66 12.56 -22.35
CA ARG A 522 -12.47 12.15 -21.20
C ARG A 522 -13.92 12.62 -21.36
N ALA A 523 -14.84 12.02 -20.62
CA ALA A 523 -16.22 12.50 -20.52
C ALA A 523 -16.83 12.10 -19.17
N THR A 524 -17.67 12.95 -18.58
CA THR A 524 -18.52 12.60 -17.43
C THR A 524 -19.99 12.59 -17.85
N PHE A 525 -20.71 11.55 -17.46
CA PHE A 525 -22.14 11.46 -17.62
C PHE A 525 -22.82 11.59 -16.26
N ASN A 526 -23.67 12.60 -16.11
CA ASN A 526 -24.50 12.75 -14.92
C ASN A 526 -25.74 11.84 -15.07
N LEU A 527 -25.72 10.72 -14.36
CA LEU A 527 -26.72 9.67 -14.43
C LEU A 527 -28.05 10.10 -13.77
N SER A 528 -28.02 11.02 -12.80
CA SER A 528 -29.24 11.54 -12.15
C SER A 528 -30.09 12.42 -13.07
N THR A 529 -29.57 12.82 -14.24
CA THR A 529 -30.35 13.56 -15.25
C THR A 529 -31.11 12.67 -16.23
N ILE A 530 -30.92 11.35 -16.15
CA ILE A 530 -31.55 10.39 -17.07
C ILE A 530 -32.93 10.00 -16.53
N PRO A 531 -34.04 10.35 -17.22
CA PRO A 531 -35.40 10.12 -16.71
C PRO A 531 -35.74 8.65 -16.43
N GLN A 532 -35.14 7.71 -17.17
CA GLN A 532 -35.36 6.27 -16.98
C GLN A 532 -34.74 5.73 -15.69
N LEU A 533 -33.79 6.46 -15.11
CA LEU A 533 -33.13 6.10 -13.86
C LEU A 533 -33.79 6.79 -12.65
N ASP A 534 -34.63 7.80 -12.83
CA ASP A 534 -35.20 8.59 -11.73
C ASP A 534 -35.83 7.71 -10.63
N GLY A 535 -35.31 7.82 -9.40
CA GLY A 535 -35.77 7.05 -8.24
C GLY A 535 -35.34 5.58 -8.18
N LYS A 536 -34.46 5.11 -9.07
CA LYS A 536 -34.08 3.69 -9.18
C LYS A 536 -32.72 3.37 -8.57
N THR A 537 -32.60 2.12 -8.11
CA THR A 537 -31.33 1.44 -7.85
C THR A 537 -30.97 0.55 -9.03
N TYR A 538 -29.69 0.50 -9.39
CA TYR A 538 -29.26 -0.21 -10.59
C TYR A 538 -27.84 -0.78 -10.46
N SER A 539 -27.55 -1.77 -11.32
CA SER A 539 -26.19 -2.06 -11.74
C SER A 539 -26.00 -1.50 -13.15
N MET A 540 -24.84 -0.92 -13.43
CA MET A 540 -24.48 -0.41 -14.75
C MET A 540 -23.35 -1.22 -15.33
N ARG A 541 -23.48 -1.59 -16.59
CA ARG A 541 -22.41 -2.16 -17.41
C ARG A 541 -22.01 -1.18 -18.48
N TYR A 542 -20.72 -1.05 -18.77
CA TYR A 542 -20.24 -0.42 -20.00
C TYR A 542 -19.57 -1.44 -20.92
N SER A 543 -19.70 -1.24 -22.23
CA SER A 543 -18.82 -1.84 -23.25
C SER A 543 -18.30 -0.76 -24.17
N SER A 544 -17.02 -0.83 -24.58
CA SER A 544 -16.37 0.16 -25.43
C SER A 544 -15.92 -0.39 -26.81
N GLY A 545 -16.49 -1.52 -27.22
CA GLY A 545 -16.10 -2.22 -28.45
C GLY A 545 -14.69 -2.81 -28.32
N SER A 546 -13.78 -2.44 -29.22
CA SER A 546 -12.40 -2.93 -29.23
C SER A 546 -11.38 -1.99 -28.58
N THR A 547 -11.81 -0.85 -28.04
CA THR A 547 -10.91 0.15 -27.45
C THR A 547 -11.00 0.07 -25.92
N PRO A 548 -9.98 -0.44 -25.21
CA PRO A 548 -9.99 -0.47 -23.75
C PRO A 548 -10.02 0.95 -23.18
N ILE A 549 -10.91 1.20 -22.20
CA ILE A 549 -11.05 2.50 -21.54
C ILE A 549 -11.06 2.32 -20.02
N TYR A 550 -11.07 3.45 -19.32
CA TYR A 550 -11.15 3.51 -17.86
C TYR A 550 -12.46 4.16 -17.46
N ALA A 551 -13.07 3.69 -16.38
CA ALA A 551 -14.30 4.26 -15.85
C ALA A 551 -14.31 4.22 -14.32
N ALA A 552 -14.75 5.31 -13.70
CA ALA A 552 -15.02 5.39 -12.27
C ALA A 552 -16.34 6.12 -12.04
N SER A 553 -17.05 5.76 -10.97
CA SER A 553 -18.26 6.46 -10.54
C SER A 553 -17.94 7.44 -9.42
N SER A 554 -18.62 8.58 -9.44
CA SER A 554 -18.71 9.51 -8.31
C SER A 554 -20.17 9.68 -7.93
N HIS A 555 -20.48 9.50 -6.66
CA HIS A 555 -21.83 9.50 -6.13
C HIS A 555 -21.87 10.38 -4.89
N GLU A 556 -22.90 11.22 -4.77
CA GLU A 556 -23.12 12.08 -3.61
C GLU A 556 -24.54 11.84 -3.11
N GLU A 557 -24.67 11.45 -1.84
CA GLU A 557 -25.94 11.11 -1.20
C GLU A 557 -25.84 11.43 0.29
N PHE A 558 -26.90 11.98 0.88
CA PHE A 558 -26.96 12.38 2.29
C PHE A 558 -25.87 13.34 2.79
N GLY A 559 -25.16 14.03 1.90
CA GLY A 559 -24.05 14.92 2.27
C GLY A 559 -22.70 14.20 2.36
N ASP A 560 -22.62 12.97 1.86
CA ASP A 560 -21.37 12.21 1.74
C ASP A 560 -20.99 12.01 0.28
N GLY A 561 -19.68 12.02 0.02
CA GLY A 561 -19.10 11.73 -1.28
C GLY A 561 -18.64 10.28 -1.34
N LEU A 562 -18.85 9.63 -2.47
CA LEU A 562 -18.54 8.22 -2.67
C LEU A 562 -17.90 8.11 -4.04
N ALA A 563 -16.71 7.52 -4.12
CA ALA A 563 -16.03 7.32 -5.38
C ALA A 563 -15.48 5.90 -5.44
N THR A 564 -15.55 5.28 -6.61
CA THR A 564 -15.02 3.93 -6.78
C THR A 564 -14.78 3.62 -8.26
N PRO A 565 -13.72 2.88 -8.58
CA PRO A 565 -13.54 2.35 -9.92
C PRO A 565 -14.72 1.48 -10.36
N VAL A 566 -15.04 1.51 -11.64
CA VAL A 566 -15.94 0.51 -12.23
C VAL A 566 -15.16 -0.80 -12.33
N ALA A 567 -15.70 -1.89 -11.77
CA ALA A 567 -15.02 -3.17 -11.72
C ALA A 567 -14.76 -3.72 -13.13
N THR A 568 -13.53 -4.15 -13.39
CA THR A 568 -13.12 -4.82 -14.63
C THR A 568 -12.88 -6.31 -14.44
N HIS A 569 -12.95 -6.77 -13.19
CA HIS A 569 -12.74 -8.16 -12.78
C HIS A 569 -13.88 -8.60 -11.88
N ALA A 570 -14.20 -9.89 -11.95
CA ALA A 570 -15.08 -10.59 -11.03
C ALA A 570 -14.27 -11.58 -10.19
N ALA A 571 -14.74 -11.88 -8.98
CA ALA A 571 -14.07 -12.79 -8.07
C ALA A 571 -15.06 -13.71 -7.33
N THR A 572 -14.59 -14.88 -6.89
CA THR A 572 -15.37 -15.77 -6.03
C THR A 572 -15.43 -15.29 -4.58
N ASN A 573 -14.50 -14.41 -4.17
CA ASN A 573 -14.49 -13.83 -2.82
C ASN A 573 -14.26 -12.31 -2.91
N HIS A 574 -15.05 -11.54 -2.16
CA HIS A 574 -14.83 -10.11 -1.93
C HIS A 574 -14.87 -9.83 -0.43
N ASP A 575 -13.83 -9.21 0.10
CA ASP A 575 -13.74 -8.88 1.52
C ASP A 575 -13.85 -7.38 1.77
N PHE A 576 -14.54 -7.05 2.85
CA PHE A 576 -14.71 -5.69 3.36
C PHE A 576 -14.32 -5.70 4.84
N ALA A 577 -13.28 -4.96 5.23
CA ALA A 577 -12.82 -4.98 6.61
C ALA A 577 -13.73 -4.19 7.56
N GLU A 578 -14.64 -3.39 6.99
CA GLU A 578 -15.46 -2.42 7.68
C GLU A 578 -16.94 -2.80 7.59
N GLY A 579 -17.62 -2.66 8.73
CA GLY A 579 -19.02 -2.94 8.94
C GLY A 579 -19.38 -2.54 10.37
N PHE A 580 -20.48 -1.82 10.52
CA PHE A 580 -20.89 -1.19 11.77
C PHE A 580 -22.39 -1.39 11.98
N MET A 581 -22.79 -1.66 13.22
CA MET A 581 -24.21 -1.80 13.54
C MET A 581 -24.51 -1.17 14.89
N HIS A 582 -25.59 -0.38 14.91
CA HIS A 582 -26.21 0.09 16.13
C HIS A 582 -27.73 0.05 15.96
N ALA A 583 -28.40 -0.84 16.72
CA ALA A 583 -29.79 -1.22 16.46
C ALA A 583 -30.78 -0.03 16.43
N THR A 584 -30.59 0.99 17.26
CA THR A 584 -31.52 2.16 17.30
C THR A 584 -31.26 3.21 16.23
N ARG A 585 -30.16 3.06 15.47
CA ARG A 585 -29.65 4.01 14.47
C ARG A 585 -29.72 3.45 13.04
N ALA A 586 -29.68 2.12 12.94
CA ALA A 586 -29.87 1.35 11.72
C ALA A 586 -31.09 1.84 10.90
N GLY A 587 -30.84 2.30 9.68
CA GLY A 587 -31.86 2.79 8.76
C GLY A 587 -32.45 4.16 9.10
N VAL A 588 -31.97 4.80 10.16
CA VAL A 588 -32.32 6.19 10.54
C VAL A 588 -31.22 7.13 10.10
N ASP A 589 -30.00 6.84 10.55
CA ASP A 589 -28.81 7.63 10.30
C ASP A 589 -27.57 6.76 10.04
N LEU A 590 -27.75 5.45 9.89
CA LEU A 590 -26.74 4.49 9.41
C LEU A 590 -27.31 3.71 8.23
N PHE A 591 -26.58 3.66 7.12
CA PHE A 591 -26.99 3.03 5.87
C PHE A 591 -25.82 2.23 5.27
N GLU A 592 -25.92 0.91 5.35
CA GLU A 592 -24.92 -0.04 4.88
C GLU A 592 -25.59 -1.03 3.94
N ARG A 593 -25.03 -1.15 2.75
CA ARG A 593 -25.54 -2.03 1.70
C ARG A 593 -24.40 -2.73 0.98
N ILE A 594 -24.58 -4.01 0.74
CA ILE A 594 -23.71 -4.78 -0.14
C ILE A 594 -24.51 -5.10 -1.39
N SER A 595 -24.03 -4.66 -2.55
CA SER A 595 -24.62 -4.95 -3.85
C SER A 595 -23.78 -5.99 -4.57
N VAL A 596 -24.41 -7.05 -5.07
CA VAL A 596 -23.74 -8.12 -5.81
C VAL A 596 -24.38 -8.24 -7.19
N PHE A 597 -23.56 -8.22 -8.23
CA PHE A 597 -23.96 -8.49 -9.61
C PHE A 597 -23.36 -9.80 -10.08
N ASN A 598 -24.17 -10.65 -10.72
CA ASN A 598 -23.70 -11.89 -11.34
C ASN A 598 -23.46 -11.69 -12.85
N PRO A 599 -22.20 -11.58 -13.30
CA PRO A 599 -21.88 -11.38 -14.71
C PRO A 599 -22.01 -12.64 -15.58
N ASN A 600 -22.34 -13.81 -15.04
CA ASN A 600 -22.34 -15.09 -15.78
C ASN A 600 -23.63 -15.29 -16.61
N TYR A 601 -23.81 -14.55 -17.69
CA TYR A 601 -24.96 -14.64 -18.62
C TYR A 601 -24.61 -14.33 -20.08
N ALA A 602 -25.55 -14.54 -21.00
CA ALA A 602 -25.30 -14.55 -22.46
C ALA A 602 -24.63 -13.27 -23.03
N PRO A 603 -24.95 -12.06 -22.58
CA PRO A 603 -24.25 -10.82 -22.96
C PRO A 603 -22.80 -10.69 -22.44
N PHE A 604 -22.33 -11.63 -21.62
CA PHE A 604 -20.93 -11.87 -21.21
C PHE A 604 -20.48 -13.28 -21.68
N GLY A 605 -21.10 -13.88 -22.71
CA GLY A 605 -20.50 -15.03 -23.42
C GLY A 605 -20.74 -16.46 -22.89
N VAL A 606 -21.63 -16.75 -21.94
CA VAL A 606 -21.96 -18.15 -21.51
C VAL A 606 -23.46 -18.35 -21.23
N THR A 607 -23.91 -19.60 -21.14
CA THR A 607 -25.19 -20.01 -20.52
C THR A 607 -25.34 -19.35 -19.14
N ALA A 608 -26.50 -18.74 -18.89
CA ALA A 608 -26.79 -18.08 -17.62
C ALA A 608 -26.59 -19.06 -16.45
N THR A 609 -25.60 -18.79 -15.61
CA THR A 609 -25.24 -19.62 -14.46
C THR A 609 -25.60 -18.86 -13.19
N PRO A 610 -26.56 -19.35 -12.38
CA PRO A 610 -26.83 -18.77 -11.07
C PRO A 610 -25.59 -18.83 -10.18
N ALA A 611 -25.43 -17.81 -9.34
CA ALA A 611 -24.40 -17.74 -8.32
C ALA A 611 -25.03 -18.07 -6.96
N GLU A 612 -24.44 -19.03 -6.24
CA GLU A 612 -24.75 -19.32 -4.85
C GLU A 612 -23.84 -18.45 -3.97
N VAL A 613 -24.42 -17.40 -3.37
CA VAL A 613 -23.68 -16.37 -2.64
C VAL A 613 -23.92 -16.48 -1.13
N SER A 614 -22.84 -16.55 -0.36
CA SER A 614 -22.83 -16.47 1.11
C SER A 614 -22.21 -15.14 1.56
N PHE A 615 -22.99 -14.34 2.29
CA PHE A 615 -22.49 -13.17 3.01
C PHE A 615 -22.13 -13.60 4.43
N ARG A 616 -20.83 -13.56 4.77
CA ARG A 616 -20.31 -13.92 6.09
C ARG A 616 -19.86 -12.68 6.82
N LEU A 617 -20.47 -12.42 7.98
CA LEU A 617 -20.11 -11.30 8.85
C LEU A 617 -19.33 -11.85 10.05
N TYR A 618 -18.07 -11.46 10.14
CA TYR A 618 -17.13 -11.86 11.19
C TYR A 618 -17.06 -10.80 12.28
N TYR A 619 -17.57 -11.11 13.47
CA TYR A 619 -17.59 -10.18 14.59
C TYR A 619 -16.29 -10.22 15.40
N THR A 620 -16.09 -9.22 16.25
CA THR A 620 -14.88 -9.08 17.07
C THR A 620 -14.74 -10.17 18.14
N ASP A 621 -15.84 -10.81 18.54
CA ASP A 621 -15.89 -11.91 19.51
C ASP A 621 -15.76 -13.31 18.87
N GLY A 622 -15.61 -13.37 17.54
CA GLY A 622 -15.53 -14.60 16.76
C GLY A 622 -16.88 -15.23 16.42
N PHE A 623 -18.00 -14.59 16.74
CA PHE A 623 -19.28 -14.96 16.18
C PHE A 623 -19.28 -14.71 14.67
N VAL A 624 -19.87 -15.65 13.91
CA VAL A 624 -20.01 -15.54 12.45
C VAL A 624 -21.48 -15.65 12.09
N LEU A 625 -22.01 -14.62 11.44
CA LEU A 625 -23.34 -14.65 10.83
C LEU A 625 -23.21 -14.94 9.34
N GLU A 626 -23.89 -15.98 8.86
CA GLU A 626 -23.96 -16.29 7.43
C GLU A 626 -25.38 -16.06 6.89
N ILE A 627 -25.48 -15.37 5.76
CA ILE A 627 -26.71 -15.12 5.01
C ILE A 627 -26.50 -15.62 3.59
N ASN A 628 -27.38 -16.49 3.11
CA ASN A 628 -27.25 -17.13 1.80
C ASN A 628 -28.28 -16.59 0.81
N GLN A 629 -27.87 -16.38 -0.44
CA GLN A 629 -28.69 -15.86 -1.53
C GLN A 629 -28.29 -16.47 -2.86
N VAL A 630 -29.28 -16.81 -3.69
CA VAL A 630 -29.06 -17.21 -5.09
C VAL A 630 -29.28 -16.00 -6.00
N ILE A 631 -28.33 -15.72 -6.89
CA ILE A 631 -28.42 -14.62 -7.86
C ILE A 631 -28.34 -15.20 -9.27
N ALA A 632 -29.41 -15.09 -10.05
CA ALA A 632 -29.39 -15.58 -11.43
C ALA A 632 -28.37 -14.81 -12.29
N GLY A 633 -27.87 -15.45 -13.36
CA GLY A 633 -26.93 -14.80 -14.27
C GLY A 633 -27.57 -13.56 -14.92
N GLY A 634 -26.87 -12.42 -14.85
CA GLY A 634 -27.34 -11.13 -15.37
C GLY A 634 -28.17 -10.32 -14.38
N GLU A 635 -28.46 -10.87 -13.21
CA GLU A 635 -29.22 -10.20 -12.16
C GLU A 635 -28.30 -9.60 -11.09
N ARG A 636 -28.89 -8.73 -10.27
CA ARG A 636 -28.25 -8.12 -9.09
C ARG A 636 -29.02 -8.42 -7.81
N PHE A 637 -28.36 -8.26 -6.67
CA PHE A 637 -28.98 -8.34 -5.35
C PHE A 637 -28.37 -7.33 -4.38
N ASP A 638 -29.21 -6.69 -3.58
CA ASP A 638 -28.81 -5.73 -2.55
C ASP A 638 -29.13 -6.28 -1.15
N LEU A 639 -28.09 -6.56 -0.36
CA LEU A 639 -28.22 -6.84 1.06
C LEU A 639 -28.18 -5.53 1.85
N ASN A 640 -29.32 -5.08 2.36
CA ASN A 640 -29.40 -3.96 3.30
C ASN A 640 -29.13 -4.45 4.73
N LEU A 641 -27.94 -4.19 5.25
CA LEU A 641 -27.49 -4.70 6.55
C LEU A 641 -28.32 -4.13 7.71
N HIS A 642 -28.70 -2.85 7.64
CA HIS A 642 -29.48 -2.19 8.68
C HIS A 642 -30.99 -2.50 8.66
N ALA A 643 -31.48 -3.16 7.61
CA ALA A 643 -32.84 -3.69 7.57
C ALA A 643 -32.90 -5.20 7.82
N ASN A 644 -31.76 -5.88 7.86
CA ASN A 644 -31.71 -7.33 8.01
C ASN A 644 -31.93 -7.76 9.46
N ALA A 645 -32.98 -8.55 9.69
CA ALA A 645 -33.36 -8.99 11.04
C ALA A 645 -32.28 -9.82 11.75
N GLN A 646 -31.50 -10.62 11.02
CA GLN A 646 -30.43 -11.44 11.60
C GLN A 646 -29.25 -10.57 12.05
N VAL A 647 -28.89 -9.56 11.26
CA VAL A 647 -27.84 -8.60 11.59
C VAL A 647 -28.27 -7.73 12.78
N LEU A 648 -29.50 -7.20 12.76
CA LEU A 648 -30.05 -6.40 13.85
C LEU A 648 -30.12 -7.16 15.18
N ALA A 649 -30.40 -8.46 15.14
CA ALA A 649 -30.43 -9.31 16.33
C ALA A 649 -29.08 -9.39 17.05
N GLN A 650 -27.96 -9.16 16.36
CA GLN A 650 -26.62 -9.13 16.97
C GLN A 650 -26.30 -7.79 17.66
N ALA A 651 -27.03 -6.72 17.33
CA ALA A 651 -26.79 -5.38 17.85
C ALA A 651 -27.62 -5.03 19.09
N THR A 652 -28.24 -6.01 19.76
CA THR A 652 -29.05 -5.78 20.97
C THR A 652 -28.25 -5.28 22.18
N GLY A 653 -26.92 -5.47 22.16
CA GLY A 653 -25.98 -5.03 23.21
C GLY A 653 -25.33 -3.66 22.97
N GLY A 654 -25.73 -2.92 21.93
CA GLY A 654 -25.12 -1.64 21.55
C GLY A 654 -24.34 -1.73 20.25
N ARG A 655 -23.24 -0.99 20.16
CA ARG A 655 -22.40 -0.92 18.94
C ARG A 655 -21.71 -2.25 18.66
N GLN A 656 -21.83 -2.73 17.44
CA GLN A 656 -21.11 -3.89 16.93
C GLN A 656 -20.29 -3.51 15.71
N PHE A 657 -19.11 -4.12 15.60
CA PHE A 657 -18.25 -4.02 14.44
C PHE A 657 -18.00 -5.41 13.89
N PHE A 658 -17.95 -5.53 12.58
CA PHE A 658 -17.69 -6.78 11.88
C PHE A 658 -16.99 -6.50 10.56
N SER A 659 -16.32 -7.51 10.03
CA SER A 659 -15.88 -7.51 8.63
C SER A 659 -16.82 -8.43 7.83
N ILE A 660 -16.92 -8.21 6.53
CA ILE A 660 -17.79 -8.96 5.64
C ILE A 660 -16.94 -9.70 4.61
N GLU A 661 -17.27 -10.96 4.36
CA GLU A 661 -16.81 -11.69 3.17
C GLU A 661 -18.03 -12.10 2.34
N VAL A 662 -18.01 -11.78 1.05
CA VAL A 662 -18.96 -12.28 0.06
C VAL A 662 -18.30 -13.45 -0.66
N VAL A 663 -18.78 -14.66 -0.41
CA VAL A 663 -18.29 -15.90 -1.05
C VAL A 663 -19.30 -16.35 -2.10
N SER A 664 -18.81 -16.75 -3.26
CA SER A 664 -19.61 -17.21 -4.39
C SER A 664 -18.96 -18.41 -5.07
N ASP A 665 -19.76 -19.34 -5.56
CA ASP A 665 -19.30 -20.52 -6.32
C ASP A 665 -18.82 -20.18 -7.74
N VAL A 666 -19.31 -19.07 -8.30
CA VAL A 666 -18.84 -18.47 -9.55
C VAL A 666 -18.36 -17.03 -9.34
N PRO A 667 -17.47 -16.49 -10.20
CA PRO A 667 -17.04 -15.10 -10.07
C PRO A 667 -18.20 -14.10 -10.19
N VAL A 668 -18.34 -13.22 -9.19
CA VAL A 668 -19.33 -12.13 -9.14
C VAL A 668 -18.62 -10.79 -9.00
N VAL A 669 -19.36 -9.68 -9.08
CA VAL A 669 -18.86 -8.35 -8.69
C VAL A 669 -19.63 -7.92 -7.45
N ALA A 670 -18.93 -7.67 -6.35
CA ALA A 670 -19.54 -7.16 -5.12
C ALA A 670 -19.01 -5.77 -4.77
N MET A 671 -19.87 -4.94 -4.21
CA MET A 671 -19.53 -3.59 -3.77
C MET A 671 -20.23 -3.28 -2.45
N MET A 672 -19.56 -2.56 -1.56
CA MET A 672 -20.15 -2.07 -0.33
C MET A 672 -20.33 -0.55 -0.40
N ARG A 673 -21.49 -0.09 0.08
CA ARG A 673 -21.75 1.30 0.44
C ARG A 673 -21.96 1.39 1.93
N HIS A 674 -21.27 2.35 2.53
CA HIS A 674 -21.34 2.71 3.93
C HIS A 674 -21.65 4.20 4.04
N ILE A 675 -22.66 4.59 4.83
CA ILE A 675 -23.05 5.98 5.09
C ILE A 675 -23.51 6.11 6.54
N ASP A 676 -22.88 7.02 7.27
CA ASP A 676 -23.13 7.36 8.67
C ASP A 676 -23.45 8.86 8.79
N ASN A 677 -24.70 9.19 9.06
CA ASN A 677 -25.12 10.55 9.34
C ASN A 677 -24.89 10.90 10.82
N GLY A 678 -23.71 11.44 11.14
CA GLY A 678 -23.33 11.96 12.45
C GLY A 678 -23.02 10.87 13.48
N LEU A 679 -21.75 10.47 13.63
CA LEU A 679 -21.37 9.31 14.45
C LEU A 679 -21.52 9.43 15.99
N GLY A 680 -22.01 10.56 16.51
CA GLY A 680 -22.50 10.64 17.89
C GLY A 680 -21.43 10.38 18.96
N PHE A 681 -20.19 10.83 18.76
CA PHE A 681 -19.12 10.78 19.76
C PHE A 681 -19.11 11.98 20.73
N GLY A 682 -20.25 12.61 20.98
CA GLY A 682 -20.38 13.61 22.05
C GLY A 682 -19.65 14.93 21.84
N ASN A 683 -18.97 15.15 20.71
CA ASN A 683 -18.60 16.46 20.12
C ASN A 683 -18.14 16.22 18.67
N ALA A 684 -18.74 16.92 17.70
CA ALA A 684 -18.15 17.29 16.40
C ALA A 684 -17.68 16.24 15.35
N ASP A 685 -17.85 14.92 15.52
CA ASP A 685 -17.51 13.99 14.41
C ASP A 685 -18.54 14.09 13.26
N PRO A 686 -18.09 14.29 12.00
CA PRO A 686 -18.97 14.59 10.87
C PRO A 686 -19.79 13.39 10.38
N SER A 687 -20.76 13.65 9.49
CA SER A 687 -21.28 12.59 8.63
C SER A 687 -20.16 12.00 7.77
N GLY A 688 -20.31 10.73 7.41
CA GLY A 688 -19.26 10.02 6.71
C GLY A 688 -19.77 8.86 5.89
N GLY A 689 -19.26 8.68 4.68
CA GLY A 689 -19.56 7.51 3.88
C GLY A 689 -18.45 7.16 2.90
N PHE A 690 -18.45 5.92 2.42
CA PHE A 690 -17.56 5.50 1.34
C PHE A 690 -18.15 4.34 0.54
N HIS A 691 -17.62 4.15 -0.67
CA HIS A 691 -17.82 2.98 -1.52
C HIS A 691 -16.51 2.24 -1.69
N THR A 692 -16.57 0.92 -1.81
CA THR A 692 -15.39 0.12 -2.15
C THR A 692 -15.78 -1.13 -2.96
N LEU A 693 -14.89 -1.54 -3.86
CA LEU A 693 -15.01 -2.81 -4.60
C LEU A 693 -14.70 -4.05 -3.75
N GLY A 694 -14.28 -3.87 -2.49
CA GLY A 694 -13.80 -4.97 -1.65
C GLY A 694 -12.50 -5.58 -2.16
N ALA A 695 -11.73 -6.20 -1.27
CA ALA A 695 -10.53 -6.92 -1.67
C ALA A 695 -10.93 -8.23 -2.36
N GLN A 696 -10.53 -8.40 -3.63
CA GLN A 696 -10.84 -9.60 -4.41
C GLN A 696 -9.90 -10.76 -4.07
N ARG A 697 -10.45 -11.94 -3.80
CA ARG A 697 -9.71 -13.20 -3.53
C ARG A 697 -10.34 -14.40 -4.25
N GLY A 698 -9.68 -15.55 -4.13
CA GLY A 698 -10.13 -16.79 -4.75
C GLY A 698 -9.86 -16.80 -6.26
N THR A 699 -10.84 -17.21 -7.05
CA THR A 699 -10.73 -17.15 -8.51
C THR A 699 -11.10 -15.74 -8.97
N VAL A 700 -10.10 -14.96 -9.39
CA VAL A 700 -10.28 -13.62 -9.95
C VAL A 700 -10.11 -13.69 -11.47
N VAL A 701 -11.09 -13.19 -12.22
CA VAL A 701 -11.11 -13.25 -13.69
C VAL A 701 -11.46 -11.90 -14.27
N ALA A 702 -10.84 -11.55 -15.39
CA ALA A 702 -11.25 -10.35 -16.13
C ALA A 702 -12.66 -10.55 -16.69
N LEU A 703 -13.49 -9.51 -16.63
CA LEU A 703 -14.86 -9.59 -17.15
C LEU A 703 -14.89 -9.91 -18.66
N THR A 704 -13.84 -9.56 -19.40
CA THR A 704 -13.67 -9.87 -20.82
C THR A 704 -13.37 -11.34 -21.10
N GLU A 705 -12.99 -12.12 -20.09
CA GLU A 705 -12.64 -13.55 -20.20
C GLU A 705 -13.78 -14.48 -19.76
N LEU A 706 -14.77 -13.94 -19.05
CA LEU A 706 -16.04 -14.62 -18.84
C LEU A 706 -16.64 -14.85 -20.25
N GLY A 707 -16.70 -16.12 -20.69
CA GLY A 707 -17.03 -16.47 -22.08
C GLY A 707 -16.14 -17.54 -22.72
N GLY A 708 -14.99 -17.86 -22.13
CA GLY A 708 -14.07 -18.86 -22.66
C GLY A 708 -13.13 -18.29 -23.73
N THR A 709 -11.91 -18.83 -23.73
CA THR A 709 -10.86 -18.62 -24.72
C THR A 709 -11.41 -18.61 -26.16
N MET A 710 -11.37 -17.45 -26.83
CA MET A 710 -11.46 -17.43 -28.29
C MET A 710 -10.14 -17.93 -28.87
N GLY A 711 -10.13 -19.20 -29.31
CA GLY A 711 -9.15 -19.76 -30.25
C GLY A 711 -8.03 -20.58 -29.63
#